data_AF-A0AAW0DV05-F1
#
_entry.id   AF-A0AAW0DV05-F1
#
_cell.length_a   1.000
_cell.length_b   1.000
_cell.length_c   1.000
_cell.angle_alpha   90.00
_cell.angle_beta   90.00
_cell.angle_gamma   90.00
#
_symmetry.space_group_name_H-M   'P 1'
#
loop_
_entity.id
_entity.type
_entity.pdbx_description
1 polymer ?
#
loop_
_entity_poly.entity_id
_entity_poly.type
_entity_poly.pdbx_seq_one_letter_code
_entity_poly.pdbx_strand_id
1 'polypeptide(L)'
;MGNGGLPLELLMHTMKFVESREHLQDCSLVSQVWRVAAQSEIFSTITIRNESECRFWDDKFSQSPHLASFVRNLKLRDPKSHASEVDPPQYLVGGGVAERLLKRLTHVRSLSVDSFHLWGMVERQVVFKYKALESLELYNISLGKALDLIEFILELPQLTRLTMGRASAIGRSGLQNALLDFENAAESGIWLRGLRPKSGMIGMPKRLSFLCLYDVEACVDTLMWLTGQAFDLSNIQELCLFWLCFGDDASEISLPNDYFNPLDELIRLVGSRVRVLHLGMPIYTEDEAGQAFTTNDYDVVCTHLSKSRILSHFTELETITLSYVDFDDCQDTLPVALQAAVSLLSTLSAPRLREISLEEVDIKLDLTRNMRGIGTLPEWRVLDDLVTGTAFPVLKEVNISLSIICRSRSSLANDVAGKTPDRPIVTSEQVETVIGNCMPKAVGKGLLTLDMLDKQFWFYKNVHDRNLIIDPKVAVPLDGAVLDAATGPGTWIRALAKEFSPSISMHAVDIAPGLWTSTTAVVPPNVHYTVASVTLLPNDWTNKFDLVNQAFLYAYLKAPDWALNIPELYRVTKPGGHIQLIEPTGRRAKLPSDLAASKIQEVPLGAARMNGSLENIVSGLPPILETAGFHDITVEVKPPPRLDMARDEAVVEGLDYLEILFDAMEDFVISHEEFGVKNKEEYDALRQRHIEEVRESDSPIGVELCYICARKPVAA
;
A
#
# COMPACT_ATOMS: atom_id res chain seq x y z
N MET A 1 -4.83 40.74 -27.07
CA MET A 1 -6.11 40.01 -27.03
C MET A 1 -6.16 39.29 -25.69
N GLY A 2 -7.25 39.46 -24.94
CA GLY A 2 -7.29 39.27 -23.48
C GLY A 2 -7.09 37.83 -23.00
N ASN A 3 -6.33 37.70 -21.91
CA ASN A 3 -6.13 36.50 -21.11
C ASN A 3 -7.47 35.99 -20.57
N GLY A 4 -8.10 35.05 -21.27
CA GLY A 4 -9.12 34.16 -20.73
C GLY A 4 -8.49 32.89 -20.14
N GLY A 5 -7.49 33.04 -19.27
CA GLY A 5 -6.93 31.90 -18.53
C GLY A 5 -7.91 31.43 -17.46
N LEU A 6 -7.91 30.13 -17.14
CA LEU A 6 -8.66 29.62 -15.99
C LEU A 6 -8.28 30.43 -14.72
N PRO A 7 -9.26 30.82 -13.89
CA PRO A 7 -9.00 31.33 -12.55
C PRO A 7 -8.02 30.43 -11.80
N LEU A 8 -7.07 31.03 -11.07
CA LEU A 8 -6.03 30.29 -10.35
C LEU A 8 -6.63 29.26 -9.39
N GLU A 9 -7.78 29.57 -8.80
CA GLU A 9 -8.52 28.69 -7.89
C GLU A 9 -9.00 27.41 -8.60
N LEU A 10 -9.53 27.55 -9.82
CA LEU A 10 -9.97 26.40 -10.61
C LEU A 10 -8.77 25.59 -11.08
N LEU A 11 -7.66 26.24 -11.44
CA LEU A 11 -6.46 25.58 -11.87
C LEU A 11 -5.77 24.82 -10.72
N MET A 12 -5.70 25.41 -9.52
CA MET A 12 -5.26 24.71 -8.30
C MET A 12 -6.20 23.55 -7.95
N HIS A 13 -7.51 23.69 -8.19
CA HIS A 13 -8.44 22.57 -8.01
C HIS A 13 -8.18 21.46 -9.03
N THR A 14 -7.94 21.79 -10.30
CA THR A 14 -7.56 20.82 -11.34
C THR A 14 -6.28 20.07 -10.98
N MET A 15 -5.27 20.74 -10.43
CA MET A 15 -4.01 20.11 -10.03
C MET A 15 -4.20 19.00 -8.97
N LYS A 16 -5.25 19.06 -8.14
CA LYS A 16 -5.56 18.00 -7.16
C LYS A 16 -5.94 16.67 -7.80
N PHE A 17 -6.35 16.69 -9.07
CA PHE A 17 -6.72 15.51 -9.85
C PHE A 17 -5.60 15.07 -10.81
N VAL A 18 -4.43 15.72 -10.74
CA VAL A 18 -3.26 15.31 -11.52
C VAL A 18 -2.45 14.34 -10.66
N GLU A 19 -2.63 13.05 -10.94
CA GLU A 19 -2.19 11.97 -10.05
C GLU A 19 -0.70 11.63 -10.18
N SER A 20 -0.03 12.09 -11.25
CA SER A 20 1.38 11.78 -11.49
C SER A 20 2.30 12.98 -11.49
N ARG A 21 3.52 12.76 -11.01
CA ARG A 21 4.56 13.78 -10.94
C ARG A 21 4.99 14.25 -12.33
N GLU A 22 4.99 13.36 -13.32
CA GLU A 22 5.29 13.68 -14.72
C GLU A 22 4.23 14.61 -15.31
N HIS A 23 2.93 14.34 -15.10
CA HIS A 23 1.87 15.25 -15.55
C HIS A 23 1.97 16.62 -14.86
N LEU A 24 2.35 16.68 -13.59
CA LEU A 24 2.64 17.95 -12.92
C LEU A 24 3.85 18.65 -13.56
N GLN A 25 4.91 17.92 -13.95
CA GLN A 25 6.05 18.51 -14.67
C GLN A 25 5.62 19.10 -16.02
N ASP A 26 4.81 18.39 -16.79
CA ASP A 26 4.28 18.89 -18.07
C ASP A 26 3.40 20.11 -17.88
N CYS A 27 2.50 20.08 -16.88
CA CYS A 27 1.73 21.25 -16.45
C CYS A 27 2.65 22.44 -16.16
N SER A 28 3.82 22.19 -15.58
CA SER A 28 4.76 23.26 -15.24
C SER A 28 5.39 23.99 -16.44
N LEU A 29 5.30 23.39 -17.63
CA LEU A 29 5.81 23.93 -18.89
C LEU A 29 4.74 24.73 -19.67
N VAL A 30 3.45 24.56 -19.36
CA VAL A 30 2.33 25.16 -20.10
C VAL A 30 2.34 26.70 -20.04
N SER A 31 2.44 27.27 -18.85
CA SER A 31 2.51 28.72 -18.65
C SER A 31 3.00 29.05 -17.24
N GLN A 32 3.22 30.32 -16.93
CA GLN A 32 3.64 30.73 -15.59
C GLN A 32 2.61 30.38 -14.50
N VAL A 33 1.30 30.47 -14.80
CA VAL A 33 0.23 30.15 -13.84
C VAL A 33 0.18 28.64 -13.57
N TRP A 34 0.26 27.83 -14.62
CA TRP A 34 0.32 26.37 -14.51
C TRP A 34 1.60 25.89 -13.83
N ARG A 35 2.74 26.56 -14.07
CA ARG A 35 3.99 26.34 -13.36
C ARG A 35 3.87 26.51 -11.87
N VAL A 36 3.27 27.62 -11.43
CA VAL A 36 3.10 27.88 -10.00
C VAL A 36 2.23 26.82 -9.35
N ALA A 37 1.12 26.43 -9.99
CA ALA A 37 0.21 25.43 -9.43
C ALA A 37 0.79 24.00 -9.46
N ALA A 38 1.48 23.62 -10.53
CA ALA A 38 2.16 22.33 -10.58
C ALA A 38 3.30 22.23 -9.55
N GLN A 39 4.11 23.29 -9.44
CA GLN A 39 5.15 23.36 -8.41
C GLN A 39 4.57 23.31 -7.00
N SER A 40 3.39 23.91 -6.76
CA SER A 40 2.76 23.85 -5.45
C SER A 40 2.36 22.44 -5.03
N GLU A 41 2.02 21.57 -5.99
CA GLU A 41 1.76 20.15 -5.71
C GLU A 41 3.05 19.31 -5.65
N ILE A 42 3.98 19.47 -6.60
CA ILE A 42 5.24 18.70 -6.66
C ILE A 42 6.08 18.90 -5.39
N PHE A 43 6.12 20.13 -4.87
CA PHE A 43 6.92 20.50 -3.70
C PHE A 43 6.06 20.67 -2.44
N SER A 44 4.80 20.24 -2.46
CA SER A 44 3.89 20.31 -1.31
C SER A 44 4.41 19.55 -0.10
N THR A 45 5.07 18.42 -0.36
CA THR A 45 5.48 17.45 0.66
C THR A 45 6.96 17.17 0.54
N ILE A 46 7.67 17.24 1.66
CA ILE A 46 9.04 16.77 1.75
C ILE A 46 9.17 15.78 2.91
N THR A 47 9.95 14.73 2.68
CA THR A 47 10.36 13.77 3.71
C THR A 47 11.85 13.95 3.95
N ILE A 48 12.25 13.93 5.23
CA ILE A 48 13.63 14.04 5.67
C ILE A 48 13.91 12.89 6.65
N ARG A 49 14.88 12.05 6.28
CA ARG A 49 15.30 10.85 7.01
C ARG A 49 16.74 10.92 7.49
N ASN A 50 17.60 11.59 6.72
CA ASN A 50 19.04 11.67 7.01
C ASN A 50 19.64 12.99 6.52
N GLU A 51 20.91 13.22 6.86
CA GLU A 51 21.62 14.46 6.55
C GLU A 51 21.81 14.69 5.03
N SER A 52 21.92 13.62 4.24
CA SER A 52 22.10 13.73 2.79
C SER A 52 20.85 14.32 2.13
N GLU A 53 19.67 13.93 2.60
CA GLU A 53 18.39 14.50 2.16
C GLU A 53 18.26 15.97 2.61
N CYS A 54 18.73 16.31 3.82
CA CYS A 54 18.82 17.71 4.27
C CYS A 54 19.67 18.55 3.31
N ARG A 55 20.84 18.06 2.89
CA ARG A 55 21.73 18.76 1.95
C ARG A 55 21.07 18.91 0.58
N PHE A 56 20.47 17.85 0.07
CA PHE A 56 19.74 17.87 -1.19
C PHE A 56 18.67 18.98 -1.22
N TRP A 57 17.86 19.09 -0.17
CA TRP A 57 16.81 20.11 -0.10
C TRP A 57 17.37 21.52 0.20
N ASP A 58 18.38 21.67 1.06
CA ASP A 58 19.02 22.98 1.33
C ASP A 58 19.66 23.54 0.05
N ASP A 59 20.34 22.70 -0.74
CA ASP A 59 20.94 23.08 -2.02
C ASP A 59 19.86 23.46 -3.04
N LYS A 60 18.80 22.65 -3.15
CA LYS A 60 17.68 22.93 -4.07
C LYS A 60 16.98 24.26 -3.73
N PHE A 61 16.71 24.53 -2.45
CA PHE A 61 16.10 25.78 -2.02
C PHE A 61 17.07 26.96 -2.01
N SER A 62 18.38 26.72 -1.97
CA SER A 62 19.38 27.77 -2.19
C SER A 62 19.40 28.22 -3.65
N GLN A 63 19.26 27.28 -4.59
CA GLN A 63 19.16 27.59 -6.03
C GLN A 63 17.81 28.19 -6.42
N SER A 64 16.72 27.73 -5.79
CA SER A 64 15.35 28.18 -6.07
C SER A 64 14.56 28.46 -4.79
N PRO A 65 14.76 29.63 -4.14
CA PRO A 65 14.19 29.94 -2.83
C PRO A 65 12.67 29.96 -2.76
N HIS A 66 12.00 30.31 -3.86
CA HIS A 66 10.54 30.34 -3.94
C HIS A 66 9.91 28.96 -3.72
N LEU A 67 10.61 27.86 -4.06
CA LEU A 67 10.07 26.51 -3.90
C LEU A 67 9.87 26.12 -2.44
N ALA A 68 10.69 26.65 -1.52
CA ALA A 68 10.53 26.42 -0.08
C ALA A 68 9.18 26.95 0.46
N SER A 69 8.57 27.92 -0.23
CA SER A 69 7.25 28.46 0.14
C SER A 69 6.08 27.54 -0.21
N PHE A 70 6.29 26.56 -1.09
CA PHE A 70 5.27 25.57 -1.45
C PHE A 70 5.19 24.40 -0.45
N VAL A 71 6.23 24.18 0.35
CA VAL A 71 6.28 23.08 1.31
C VAL A 71 5.23 23.31 2.40
N ARG A 72 4.19 22.48 2.39
CA ARG A 72 3.08 22.47 3.34
C ARG A 72 3.11 21.27 4.26
N ASN A 73 3.63 20.13 3.80
CA ASN A 73 3.71 18.89 4.56
C ASN A 73 5.18 18.53 4.78
N LEU A 74 5.58 18.42 6.04
CA LEU A 74 6.93 18.04 6.43
C LEU A 74 6.87 16.71 7.17
N LYS A 75 7.51 15.67 6.63
CA LYS A 75 7.67 14.39 7.29
C LYS A 75 9.11 14.25 7.79
N LEU A 76 9.29 14.13 9.10
CA LEU A 76 10.56 13.88 9.76
C LEU A 76 10.52 12.45 10.32
N ARG A 77 11.37 11.59 9.79
CA ARG A 77 11.45 10.18 10.22
C ARG A 77 12.90 9.82 10.51
N ASP A 78 13.14 8.96 11.50
CA ASP A 78 14.47 8.37 11.68
C ASP A 78 14.43 6.87 11.43
N PRO A 79 15.11 6.36 10.39
CA PRO A 79 15.13 4.92 10.11
C PRO A 79 15.94 4.12 11.15
N LYS A 80 16.73 4.75 12.03
CA LYS A 80 17.46 4.07 13.12
C LYS A 80 16.72 4.14 14.46
N SER A 81 15.41 4.33 14.43
CA SER A 81 14.61 4.63 15.60
C SER A 81 14.65 3.62 16.75
N HIS A 82 15.09 2.41 16.45
CA HIS A 82 15.14 1.29 17.38
C HIS A 82 16.56 1.00 17.90
N ALA A 83 17.58 1.77 17.48
CA ALA A 83 18.99 1.41 17.67
C ALA A 83 19.68 2.02 18.90
N SER A 84 19.23 3.17 19.44
CA SER A 84 19.89 3.86 20.58
C SER A 84 19.02 4.98 21.15
N GLU A 85 18.80 5.02 22.48
CA GLU A 85 18.09 6.12 23.17
C GLU A 85 18.92 7.42 23.28
N VAL A 86 20.19 7.44 22.83
CA VAL A 86 21.15 8.51 23.16
C VAL A 86 21.54 9.37 21.97
N ASP A 87 21.40 8.86 20.74
CA ASP A 87 21.88 9.54 19.54
C ASP A 87 20.81 10.46 18.93
N PRO A 88 21.16 11.68 18.46
CA PRO A 88 20.21 12.57 17.81
C PRO A 88 19.75 11.98 16.47
N PRO A 89 18.56 12.39 15.97
CA PRO A 89 18.03 11.87 14.72
C PRO A 89 19.03 11.99 13.57
N GLN A 90 19.11 11.00 12.68
CA GLN A 90 20.13 10.98 11.61
C GLN A 90 20.16 12.21 10.72
N TYR A 91 19.02 12.86 10.51
CA TYR A 91 18.96 14.10 9.73
C TYR A 91 19.62 15.30 10.42
N LEU A 92 19.98 15.19 11.70
CA LEU A 92 20.66 16.20 12.52
C LEU A 92 22.16 15.90 12.73
N VAL A 93 22.67 14.74 12.30
CA VAL A 93 24.01 14.22 12.64
C VAL A 93 25.20 14.99 12.00
N GLY A 94 24.99 16.02 11.17
CA GLY A 94 26.10 16.78 10.58
C GLY A 94 25.88 18.28 10.31
N GLY A 95 26.43 19.11 11.21
CA GLY A 95 26.89 20.46 10.84
C GLY A 95 25.82 21.50 10.49
N GLY A 96 24.66 21.46 11.15
CA GLY A 96 23.66 22.55 11.11
C GLY A 96 22.91 22.72 9.78
N VAL A 97 23.05 21.79 8.83
CA VAL A 97 22.35 21.84 7.53
C VAL A 97 20.85 21.74 7.73
N ALA A 98 20.39 20.79 8.54
CA ALA A 98 18.98 20.62 8.87
C ALA A 98 18.38 21.89 9.50
N GLU A 99 19.09 22.52 10.43
CA GLU A 99 18.62 23.76 11.06
C GLU A 99 18.43 24.89 10.03
N ARG A 100 19.37 25.04 9.09
CA ARG A 100 19.25 26.02 7.99
C ARG A 100 18.08 25.69 7.07
N LEU A 101 17.95 24.43 6.65
CA LEU A 101 16.86 23.97 5.80
C LEU A 101 15.50 24.24 6.47
N LEU A 102 15.33 23.76 7.69
CA LEU A 102 14.09 23.90 8.45
C LEU A 102 13.78 25.38 8.68
N LYS A 103 14.77 26.25 8.88
CA LYS A 103 14.56 27.72 8.95
C LYS A 103 13.88 28.29 7.71
N ARG A 104 14.19 27.78 6.51
CA ARG A 104 13.60 28.23 5.23
C ARG A 104 12.15 27.78 5.04
N LEU A 105 11.74 26.69 5.69
CA LEU A 105 10.37 26.19 5.61
C LEU A 105 9.49 27.03 6.55
N THR A 106 8.72 27.95 6.00
CA THR A 106 7.87 28.87 6.79
C THR A 106 6.37 28.65 6.60
N HIS A 107 5.98 27.83 5.61
CA HIS A 107 4.57 27.62 5.23
C HIS A 107 4.04 26.22 5.58
N VAL A 108 4.77 25.48 6.42
CA VAL A 108 4.38 24.14 6.87
C VAL A 108 3.05 24.21 7.64
N ARG A 109 2.10 23.39 7.21
CA ARG A 109 0.74 23.21 7.75
C ARG A 109 0.52 21.82 8.31
N SER A 110 1.19 20.80 7.77
CA SER A 110 1.20 19.45 8.30
C SER A 110 2.62 19.06 8.73
N LEU A 111 2.76 18.53 9.93
CA LEU A 111 4.02 18.02 10.45
C LEU A 111 3.82 16.58 10.91
N SER A 112 4.62 15.67 10.35
CA SER A 112 4.67 14.26 10.73
C SER A 112 6.02 13.95 11.35
N VAL A 113 6.00 13.33 12.52
CA VAL A 113 7.11 13.18 13.44
C VAL A 113 7.03 11.75 13.96
N ASP A 114 7.96 10.91 13.53
CA ASP A 114 8.00 9.49 13.87
C ASP A 114 9.26 9.15 14.66
N SER A 115 9.05 8.42 15.78
CA SER A 115 10.10 7.81 16.57
C SER A 115 11.09 8.81 17.12
N PHE A 116 10.63 9.58 18.10
CA PHE A 116 11.42 10.55 18.83
C PHE A 116 11.87 9.92 20.15
N HIS A 117 12.92 9.11 20.15
CA HIS A 117 13.48 8.49 21.37
C HIS A 117 14.22 9.52 22.26
N LEU A 118 14.31 10.77 21.82
CA LEU A 118 14.82 11.91 22.58
C LEU A 118 13.85 13.07 22.42
N TRP A 119 12.78 13.20 23.21
CA TRP A 119 12.09 14.49 23.31
C TRP A 119 13.00 15.53 24.01
N GLY A 120 14.05 15.95 23.30
CA GLY A 120 15.20 16.71 23.75
C GLY A 120 15.19 18.14 23.21
N MET A 121 16.29 18.86 23.44
CA MET A 121 16.38 20.28 23.05
C MET A 121 16.23 20.49 21.53
N VAL A 122 16.67 19.55 20.71
CA VAL A 122 16.74 19.75 19.26
C VAL A 122 15.36 19.55 18.62
N GLU A 123 14.66 18.51 19.04
CA GLU A 123 13.31 18.17 18.63
C GLU A 123 12.35 19.30 18.98
N ARG A 124 12.48 19.87 20.19
CA ARG A 124 11.75 21.05 20.63
C ARG A 124 12.01 22.26 19.74
N GLN A 125 13.26 22.52 19.35
CA GLN A 125 13.59 23.64 18.46
C GLN A 125 12.92 23.49 17.09
N VAL A 126 12.81 22.25 16.59
CA VAL A 126 12.19 21.98 15.29
C VAL A 126 10.67 22.07 15.38
N VAL A 127 10.04 21.34 16.31
CA VAL A 127 8.57 21.27 16.41
C VAL A 127 7.99 22.62 16.81
N PHE A 128 8.56 23.31 17.81
CA PHE A 128 7.98 24.56 18.33
C PHE A 128 8.08 25.75 17.38
N LYS A 129 8.89 25.63 16.31
CA LYS A 129 8.98 26.63 15.25
C LYS A 129 7.69 26.75 14.44
N TYR A 130 6.95 25.64 14.27
CA TYR A 130 5.79 25.59 13.39
C TYR A 130 4.50 25.85 14.17
N LYS A 131 4.17 27.13 14.37
CA LYS A 131 2.96 27.54 15.10
C LYS A 131 1.69 27.59 14.23
N ALA A 132 1.83 27.45 12.91
CA ALA A 132 0.72 27.56 11.95
C ALA A 132 0.18 26.20 11.47
N LEU A 133 0.44 25.14 12.25
CA LEU A 133 0.04 23.78 11.93
C LEU A 133 -1.49 23.60 12.01
N GLU A 134 -2.01 22.91 11.00
CA GLU A 134 -3.38 22.45 10.86
C GLU A 134 -3.48 20.93 11.13
N SER A 135 -2.41 20.20 10.84
CA SER A 135 -2.28 18.75 11.05
C SER A 135 -0.97 18.45 11.79
N LEU A 136 -1.04 17.55 12.77
CA LEU A 136 0.12 17.08 13.52
C LEU A 136 0.02 15.55 13.69
N GLU A 137 1.06 14.84 13.26
CA GLU A 137 1.16 13.40 13.41
C GLU A 137 2.37 13.08 14.29
N LEU A 138 2.11 12.36 15.38
CA LEU A 138 3.09 12.02 16.41
C LEU A 138 3.08 10.51 16.58
N TYR A 139 4.09 9.84 16.05
CA TYR A 139 4.26 8.40 16.21
C TYR A 139 5.34 8.15 17.25
N ASN A 140 5.11 7.17 18.12
CA ASN A 140 6.09 6.71 19.09
C ASN A 140 6.55 7.79 20.11
N ILE A 141 5.62 8.56 20.69
CA ILE A 141 5.95 9.64 21.67
C ILE A 141 5.26 9.41 23.03
N SER A 142 6.03 9.50 24.12
CA SER A 142 5.50 9.43 25.49
C SER A 142 5.11 10.81 26.03
N LEU A 143 3.82 11.05 26.24
CA LEU A 143 3.29 12.32 26.76
C LEU A 143 3.81 12.65 28.17
N GLY A 144 3.93 11.64 29.04
CA GLY A 144 4.44 11.81 30.40
C GLY A 144 5.87 12.36 30.45
N LYS A 145 6.68 12.12 29.41
CA LYS A 145 8.06 12.63 29.28
C LYS A 145 8.16 13.95 28.49
N ALA A 146 7.04 14.44 27.93
CA ALA A 146 6.99 15.55 26.97
C ALA A 146 5.94 16.62 27.35
N LEU A 147 6.01 17.16 28.57
CA LEU A 147 5.01 18.12 29.07
C LEU A 147 4.91 19.41 28.23
N ASP A 148 6.02 19.89 27.69
CA ASP A 148 6.09 21.03 26.79
C ASP A 148 5.49 20.73 25.41
N LEU A 149 5.48 19.48 24.95
CA LEU A 149 4.74 19.07 23.75
C LEU A 149 3.23 19.23 23.96
N ILE A 150 2.73 18.85 25.13
CA ILE A 150 1.32 19.05 25.50
C ILE A 150 0.98 20.54 25.43
N GLU A 151 1.79 21.39 26.07
CA GLU A 151 1.57 22.84 26.02
C GLU A 151 1.59 23.37 24.59
N PHE A 152 2.55 22.93 23.78
CA PHE A 152 2.64 23.30 22.36
C PHE A 152 1.38 22.92 21.58
N ILE A 153 0.88 21.68 21.71
CA ILE A 153 -0.35 21.23 21.05
C ILE A 153 -1.52 22.13 21.44
N LEU A 154 -1.64 22.47 22.73
CA LEU A 154 -2.68 23.36 23.25
C LEU A 154 -2.53 24.82 22.79
N GLU A 155 -1.35 25.22 22.32
CA GLU A 155 -1.11 26.55 21.75
C GLU A 155 -1.37 26.63 20.24
N LEU A 156 -1.46 25.51 19.51
CA LEU A 156 -1.65 25.52 18.05
C LEU A 156 -3.04 26.05 17.65
N PRO A 157 -3.16 27.25 17.06
CA PRO A 157 -4.46 27.91 16.88
C PRO A 157 -5.31 27.30 15.75
N GLN A 158 -4.71 26.57 14.81
CA GLN A 158 -5.37 26.04 13.62
C GLN A 158 -5.43 24.52 13.58
N LEU A 159 -5.01 23.83 14.64
CA LEU A 159 -4.98 22.37 14.68
C LEU A 159 -6.39 21.78 14.60
N THR A 160 -6.66 21.03 13.53
CA THR A 160 -7.93 20.33 13.28
C THR A 160 -7.75 18.83 13.05
N ARG A 161 -6.53 18.38 12.70
CA ARG A 161 -6.20 16.98 12.50
C ARG A 161 -5.09 16.57 13.45
N LEU A 162 -5.29 15.48 14.18
CA LEU A 162 -4.31 14.96 15.13
C LEU A 162 -4.17 13.45 14.96
N THR A 163 -2.93 13.00 14.78
CA THR A 163 -2.58 11.58 14.80
C THR A 163 -1.62 11.33 15.94
N MET A 164 -1.87 10.29 16.75
CA MET A 164 -1.04 9.92 17.90
C MET A 164 -0.86 8.41 17.99
N GLY A 165 0.33 7.94 18.40
CA GLY A 165 0.63 6.54 18.67
C GLY A 165 1.74 6.39 19.72
N ARG A 166 1.83 5.24 20.39
CA ARG A 166 2.79 5.02 21.48
C ARG A 166 4.00 4.24 21.00
N ALA A 167 5.16 4.51 21.60
CA ALA A 167 6.36 3.71 21.39
C ALA A 167 6.19 2.36 22.11
N SER A 168 5.56 1.39 21.47
CA SER A 168 5.81 0.00 21.79
C SER A 168 7.05 -0.41 20.99
N ALA A 169 8.15 -0.69 21.68
CA ALA A 169 9.27 -1.36 21.04
C ALA A 169 8.71 -2.60 20.32
N ILE A 170 8.94 -2.66 19.00
CA ILE A 170 8.57 -3.77 18.13
C ILE A 170 8.92 -5.08 18.84
N GLY A 171 7.91 -5.80 19.32
CA GLY A 171 8.08 -7.00 20.12
C GLY A 171 6.75 -7.51 20.68
N ARG A 172 6.61 -8.84 20.74
CA ARG A 172 5.43 -9.59 21.20
C ARG A 172 4.98 -9.27 22.65
N SER A 173 5.74 -8.47 23.40
CA SER A 173 5.53 -8.14 24.82
C SER A 173 4.78 -6.81 25.08
N GLY A 174 4.15 -6.21 24.07
CA GLY A 174 3.48 -4.89 24.15
C GLY A 174 2.41 -4.79 25.25
N LEU A 175 1.53 -5.79 25.39
CA LEU A 175 0.47 -5.79 26.43
C LEU A 175 1.04 -5.79 27.82
N GLN A 176 2.02 -6.65 28.04
CA GLN A 176 2.54 -6.92 29.36
C GLN A 176 3.22 -5.66 29.88
N ASN A 177 3.94 -4.96 29.01
CA ASN A 177 4.48 -3.64 29.30
C ASN A 177 3.38 -2.59 29.52
N ALA A 178 2.33 -2.57 28.69
CA ALA A 178 1.21 -1.64 28.85
C ALA A 178 0.44 -1.87 30.17
N LEU A 179 0.26 -3.12 30.60
CA LEU A 179 -0.37 -3.49 31.86
C LEU A 179 0.49 -3.17 33.07
N LEU A 180 1.79 -3.46 33.00
CA LEU A 180 2.75 -3.09 34.04
C LEU A 180 2.76 -1.57 34.27
N ASP A 181 2.49 -0.78 33.23
CA ASP A 181 2.45 0.68 33.29
C ASP A 181 1.02 1.26 33.38
N PHE A 182 -0.02 0.41 33.48
CA PHE A 182 -1.41 0.86 33.40
C PHE A 182 -1.78 1.83 34.52
N GLU A 183 -1.38 1.56 35.76
CA GLU A 183 -1.66 2.45 36.90
C GLU A 183 -1.01 3.83 36.72
N ASN A 184 0.25 3.87 36.28
CA ASN A 184 0.96 5.13 36.00
C ASN A 184 0.32 5.90 34.84
N ALA A 185 -0.10 5.20 33.78
CA ALA A 185 -0.79 5.79 32.64
C ALA A 185 -2.17 6.34 33.06
N ALA A 186 -2.92 5.61 33.88
CA ALA A 186 -4.19 6.06 34.43
C ALA A 186 -4.02 7.31 35.32
N GLU A 187 -3.05 7.34 36.23
CA GLU A 187 -2.74 8.51 37.05
C GLU A 187 -2.35 9.73 36.18
N SER A 188 -1.49 9.52 35.19
CA SER A 188 -1.11 10.54 34.21
C SER A 188 -2.33 11.04 33.44
N GLY A 189 -3.21 10.13 33.01
CA GLY A 189 -4.46 10.44 32.33
C GLY A 189 -5.41 11.29 33.17
N ILE A 190 -5.55 11.03 34.47
CA ILE A 190 -6.35 11.85 35.40
C ILE A 190 -5.83 13.29 35.41
N TRP A 191 -4.50 13.46 35.50
CA TRP A 191 -3.89 14.78 35.47
C TRP A 191 -4.10 15.49 34.13
N LEU A 192 -3.81 14.80 33.01
CA LEU A 192 -3.98 15.31 31.65
C LEU A 192 -5.42 15.77 31.38
N ARG A 193 -6.39 15.00 31.87
CA ARG A 193 -7.83 15.27 31.72
C ARG A 193 -8.27 16.60 32.32
N GLY A 194 -7.59 17.02 33.39
CA GLY A 194 -7.81 18.29 34.07
C GLY A 194 -7.17 19.50 33.36
N LEU A 195 -6.29 19.28 32.38
CA LEU A 195 -5.60 20.37 31.69
C LEU A 195 -6.56 21.20 30.83
N ARG A 196 -6.34 22.51 30.89
CA ARG A 196 -7.00 23.50 30.03
C ARG A 196 -5.95 24.27 29.23
N PRO A 197 -6.26 24.71 28.00
CA PRO A 197 -5.40 25.61 27.26
C PRO A 197 -5.12 26.90 28.06
N LYS A 198 -3.85 27.30 28.21
CA LYS A 198 -3.46 28.49 28.98
C LYS A 198 -3.90 29.78 28.26
N SER A 199 -4.51 30.69 29.02
CA SER A 199 -5.07 31.97 28.56
C SER A 199 -4.09 32.86 27.80
N GLY A 200 -4.26 32.95 26.49
CA GLY A 200 -3.63 33.97 25.64
C GLY A 200 -4.43 34.13 24.35
N MET A 201 -5.52 34.92 24.39
CA MET A 201 -6.54 35.09 23.36
C MET A 201 -7.42 33.84 23.11
N ILE A 202 -8.41 33.70 24.00
CA ILE A 202 -9.51 32.72 24.03
C ILE A 202 -9.05 31.27 24.29
N GLY A 203 -9.00 30.89 25.58
CA GLY A 203 -8.76 29.51 26.03
C GLY A 203 -9.92 28.57 25.71
N MET A 204 -10.16 28.36 24.42
CA MET A 204 -11.13 27.39 23.89
C MET A 204 -10.43 26.04 23.71
N PRO A 205 -11.12 24.93 24.01
CA PRO A 205 -10.61 23.60 23.70
C PRO A 205 -10.31 23.44 22.20
N LYS A 206 -9.36 22.57 21.86
CA LYS A 206 -8.98 22.30 20.47
C LYS A 206 -10.09 21.58 19.71
N ARG A 207 -10.53 22.17 18.60
CA ARG A 207 -11.60 21.63 17.76
C ARG A 207 -11.05 20.75 16.67
N LEU A 208 -11.13 19.44 16.88
CA LEU A 208 -10.66 18.45 15.92
C LEU A 208 -11.79 18.03 14.98
N SER A 209 -11.47 17.86 13.71
CA SER A 209 -12.33 17.23 12.69
C SER A 209 -11.84 15.83 12.29
N PHE A 210 -10.57 15.53 12.54
CA PHE A 210 -9.94 14.23 12.29
C PHE A 210 -9.12 13.80 13.50
N LEU A 211 -9.27 12.54 13.89
CA LEU A 211 -8.48 11.91 14.94
C LEU A 211 -8.05 10.52 14.49
N CYS A 212 -6.75 10.24 14.54
CA CYS A 212 -6.20 8.92 14.28
C CYS A 212 -5.36 8.49 15.48
N LEU A 213 -5.64 7.31 16.01
CA LEU A 213 -4.96 6.76 17.18
C LEU A 213 -4.38 5.40 16.82
N TYR A 214 -3.09 5.23 17.07
CA TYR A 214 -2.39 3.95 17.03
C TYR A 214 -2.17 3.45 18.45
N ASP A 215 -2.06 2.13 18.59
CA ASP A 215 -1.83 1.44 19.86
C ASP A 215 -2.88 1.83 20.91
N VAL A 216 -4.16 1.89 20.53
CA VAL A 216 -5.26 2.34 21.41
C VAL A 216 -5.38 1.53 22.70
N GLU A 217 -4.91 0.29 22.66
CA GLU A 217 -4.81 -0.63 23.77
C GLU A 217 -3.73 -0.24 24.79
N ALA A 218 -2.72 0.53 24.37
CA ALA A 218 -1.61 0.98 25.21
C ALA A 218 -1.61 2.49 25.51
N CYS A 219 -2.64 3.23 25.08
CA CYS A 219 -2.71 4.71 25.11
C CYS A 219 -3.76 5.29 26.07
N VAL A 220 -3.95 4.68 27.25
CA VAL A 220 -4.96 5.08 28.26
C VAL A 220 -4.88 6.57 28.64
N ASP A 221 -3.67 7.08 28.89
CA ASP A 221 -3.42 8.48 29.26
C ASP A 221 -3.87 9.46 28.16
N THR A 222 -3.59 9.12 26.91
CA THR A 222 -3.94 9.87 25.70
C THR A 222 -5.45 9.88 25.50
N LEU A 223 -6.12 8.73 25.65
CA LEU A 223 -7.58 8.63 25.58
C LEU A 223 -8.26 9.50 26.65
N MET A 224 -7.75 9.49 27.89
CA MET A 224 -8.25 10.33 28.98
C MET A 224 -8.01 11.82 28.74
N TRP A 225 -6.90 12.19 28.11
CA TRP A 225 -6.61 13.56 27.73
C TRP A 225 -7.57 14.09 26.64
N LEU A 226 -7.78 13.30 25.60
CA LEU A 226 -8.65 13.63 24.46
C LEU A 226 -10.12 13.77 24.86
N THR A 227 -10.56 13.00 25.86
CA THR A 227 -11.90 13.08 26.47
C THR A 227 -11.97 14.09 27.63
N GLY A 228 -10.91 14.88 27.84
CA GLY A 228 -10.82 15.93 28.84
C GLY A 228 -11.24 17.31 28.35
N GLN A 229 -10.87 18.34 29.11
CA GLN A 229 -11.28 19.74 28.83
C GLN A 229 -10.38 20.45 27.81
N ALA A 230 -9.31 19.79 27.39
CA ALA A 230 -8.34 20.29 26.42
C ALA A 230 -8.90 20.30 24.97
N PHE A 231 -9.85 19.41 24.66
CA PHE A 231 -10.37 19.20 23.32
C PHE A 231 -11.89 19.38 23.26
N ASP A 232 -12.36 19.88 22.12
CA ASP A 232 -13.75 19.95 21.73
C ASP A 232 -13.91 19.05 20.49
N LEU A 233 -14.29 17.79 20.74
CA LEU A 233 -14.49 16.79 19.70
C LEU A 233 -15.88 16.90 19.03
N SER A 234 -16.59 18.01 19.23
CA SER A 234 -17.92 18.21 18.65
C SER A 234 -17.93 18.28 17.12
N ASN A 235 -16.80 18.56 16.48
CA ASN A 235 -16.68 18.67 15.03
C ASN A 235 -16.03 17.44 14.38
N ILE A 236 -15.77 16.37 15.13
CA ILE A 236 -15.13 15.16 14.62
C ILE A 236 -15.97 14.56 13.49
N GLN A 237 -15.33 14.25 12.36
CA GLN A 237 -15.95 13.64 11.18
C GLN A 237 -15.34 12.28 10.87
N GLU A 238 -14.04 12.15 11.11
CA GLU A 238 -13.27 10.96 10.77
C GLU A 238 -12.48 10.50 12.00
N LEU A 239 -12.60 9.22 12.31
CA LEU A 239 -11.94 8.56 13.42
C LEU A 239 -11.23 7.32 12.90
N CYS A 240 -9.94 7.20 13.17
CA CYS A 240 -9.16 6.01 12.89
C CYS A 240 -8.64 5.42 14.20
N LEU A 241 -8.86 4.13 14.42
CA LEU A 241 -8.38 3.40 15.58
C LEU A 241 -7.57 2.21 15.07
N PHE A 242 -6.29 2.20 15.41
CA PHE A 242 -5.37 1.11 15.13
C PHE A 242 -4.92 0.54 16.46
N TRP A 243 -4.88 -0.78 16.55
CA TRP A 243 -4.29 -1.48 17.68
C TRP A 243 -3.35 -2.57 17.19
N LEU A 244 -2.44 -2.95 18.06
CA LEU A 244 -1.64 -4.14 17.88
C LEU A 244 -2.16 -5.24 18.79
N CYS A 245 -1.88 -6.48 18.42
CA CYS A 245 -2.26 -7.61 19.25
C CYS A 245 -1.04 -8.04 20.05
N PHE A 246 -1.38 -8.40 21.26
CA PHE A 246 -0.58 -8.96 22.30
C PHE A 246 -0.25 -10.38 21.87
N GLY A 247 1.00 -10.83 21.96
CA GLY A 247 1.34 -12.21 21.55
C GLY A 247 0.52 -13.28 22.29
N ASP A 248 0.87 -14.56 22.12
CA ASP A 248 0.13 -15.72 22.65
C ASP A 248 -0.29 -15.66 24.14
N ASP A 249 0.36 -14.81 24.92
CA ASP A 249 0.00 -14.47 26.31
C ASP A 249 -1.38 -13.80 26.50
N ALA A 250 -2.02 -13.25 25.45
CA ALA A 250 -3.26 -12.47 25.58
C ALA A 250 -4.44 -13.24 26.21
N SER A 251 -4.49 -14.55 25.94
CA SER A 251 -5.52 -15.45 26.48
C SER A 251 -5.30 -15.81 27.96
N GLU A 252 -4.09 -15.61 28.48
CA GLU A 252 -3.70 -15.89 29.87
C GLU A 252 -3.73 -14.65 30.77
N ILE A 253 -3.86 -13.45 30.19
CA ILE A 253 -3.77 -12.18 30.89
C ILE A 253 -5.16 -11.68 31.34
N SER A 254 -5.34 -11.54 32.66
CA SER A 254 -6.55 -10.92 33.24
C SER A 254 -6.46 -9.40 33.18
N LEU A 255 -7.24 -8.78 32.29
CA LEU A 255 -7.38 -7.32 32.21
C LEU A 255 -8.25 -6.77 33.37
N PRO A 256 -7.95 -5.57 33.90
CA PRO A 256 -8.87 -4.85 34.80
C PRO A 256 -10.24 -4.63 34.15
N ASN A 257 -11.32 -4.68 34.94
CA ASN A 257 -12.69 -4.50 34.42
C ASN A 257 -12.92 -3.13 33.76
N ASP A 258 -12.15 -2.12 34.16
CA ASP A 258 -12.21 -0.75 33.69
C ASP A 258 -11.16 -0.41 32.64
N TYR A 259 -10.37 -1.39 32.18
CA TYR A 259 -9.25 -1.20 31.27
C TYR A 259 -9.64 -0.43 29.99
N PHE A 260 -10.76 -0.79 29.37
CA PHE A 260 -11.25 -0.15 28.15
C PHE A 260 -12.18 1.06 28.38
N ASN A 261 -12.43 1.47 29.63
CA ASN A 261 -13.31 2.61 29.93
C ASN A 261 -12.91 3.90 29.19
N PRO A 262 -11.61 4.27 29.07
CA PRO A 262 -11.21 5.46 28.32
C PRO A 262 -11.55 5.38 26.83
N LEU A 263 -11.37 4.22 26.20
CA LEU A 263 -11.72 3.99 24.79
C LEU A 263 -13.24 4.07 24.60
N ASP A 264 -13.98 3.40 25.46
CA ASP A 264 -15.44 3.44 25.49
C ASP A 264 -15.96 4.87 25.63
N GLU A 265 -15.36 5.66 26.53
CA GLU A 265 -15.74 7.04 26.76
C GLU A 265 -15.50 7.91 25.53
N LEU A 266 -14.37 7.73 24.84
CA LEU A 266 -14.11 8.39 23.56
C LEU A 266 -15.19 8.04 22.54
N ILE A 267 -15.49 6.75 22.34
CA ILE A 267 -16.50 6.29 21.38
C ILE A 267 -17.89 6.85 21.71
N ARG A 268 -18.30 6.86 22.99
CA ARG A 268 -19.57 7.47 23.41
C ARG A 268 -19.63 8.97 23.10
N LEU A 269 -18.51 9.67 23.29
CA LEU A 269 -18.42 11.11 23.07
C LEU A 269 -18.54 11.47 21.58
N VAL A 270 -17.88 10.70 20.71
CA VAL A 270 -17.74 11.03 19.28
C VAL A 270 -18.69 10.27 18.35
N GLY A 271 -19.21 9.11 18.77
CA GLY A 271 -19.87 8.14 17.90
C GLY A 271 -21.02 8.73 17.08
N SER A 272 -21.88 9.53 17.72
CA SER A 272 -23.04 10.16 17.05
C SER A 272 -22.69 11.20 15.97
N ARG A 273 -21.40 11.46 15.71
CA ARG A 273 -20.93 12.51 14.80
C ARG A 273 -19.98 12.00 13.72
N VAL A 274 -19.23 10.94 14.02
CA VAL A 274 -18.28 10.32 13.11
C VAL A 274 -19.03 9.77 11.89
N ARG A 275 -18.55 10.15 10.70
CA ARG A 275 -19.04 9.71 9.39
C ARG A 275 -18.13 8.69 8.73
N VAL A 276 -16.83 8.76 9.02
CA VAL A 276 -15.82 7.84 8.47
C VAL A 276 -15.10 7.19 9.65
N LEU A 277 -15.18 5.86 9.73
CA LEU A 277 -14.51 5.07 10.76
C LEU A 277 -13.52 4.12 10.10
N HIS A 278 -12.26 4.20 10.51
CA HIS A 278 -11.23 3.22 10.14
C HIS A 278 -10.85 2.40 11.37
N LEU A 279 -10.91 1.08 11.27
CA LEU A 279 -10.47 0.15 12.30
C LEU A 279 -9.35 -0.70 11.70
N GLY A 280 -8.11 -0.46 12.12
CA GLY A 280 -6.98 -1.28 11.73
C GLY A 280 -6.63 -2.26 12.83
N MET A 281 -6.66 -3.55 12.50
CA MET A 281 -6.52 -4.62 13.47
C MET A 281 -5.43 -5.62 13.05
N PRO A 282 -4.76 -6.22 14.01
CA PRO A 282 -3.74 -7.24 13.77
C PRO A 282 -4.40 -8.57 13.39
N ILE A 283 -3.76 -9.35 12.53
CA ILE A 283 -4.09 -10.74 12.33
C ILE A 283 -2.87 -11.62 12.59
N TYR A 284 -3.02 -12.47 13.59
CA TYR A 284 -2.28 -13.72 13.77
C TYR A 284 -3.10 -14.90 13.23
N THR A 285 -2.40 -15.84 12.62
CA THR A 285 -2.99 -17.01 11.99
C THR A 285 -2.61 -18.32 12.67
N GLU A 286 -1.60 -18.32 13.54
CA GLU A 286 -1.23 -19.45 14.38
C GLU A 286 -0.63 -19.01 15.73
N ASP A 287 -0.72 -19.89 16.73
CA ASP A 287 -0.08 -19.68 18.03
C ASP A 287 1.43 -20.02 18.01
N GLU A 288 2.14 -19.74 19.10
CA GLU A 288 3.56 -20.10 19.29
C GLU A 288 3.87 -21.59 19.12
N ALA A 289 2.87 -22.47 19.25
CA ALA A 289 2.99 -23.91 19.00
C ALA A 289 2.70 -24.30 17.54
N GLY A 290 2.38 -23.34 16.67
CA GLY A 290 2.03 -23.53 15.26
C GLY A 290 0.60 -24.04 15.04
N GLN A 291 -0.28 -23.91 16.05
CA GLN A 291 -1.68 -24.28 15.93
C GLN A 291 -2.48 -23.11 15.35
N ALA A 292 -3.14 -23.37 14.22
CA ALA A 292 -3.89 -22.35 13.51
C ALA A 292 -5.04 -21.76 14.33
N PHE A 293 -5.13 -20.43 14.37
CA PHE A 293 -6.30 -19.74 14.89
C PHE A 293 -7.47 -19.89 13.93
N THR A 294 -8.65 -20.15 14.50
CA THR A 294 -9.90 -20.24 13.72
C THR A 294 -10.86 -19.08 13.99
N THR A 295 -10.54 -18.24 14.99
CA THR A 295 -11.30 -17.06 15.41
C THR A 295 -10.35 -15.97 15.87
N ASN A 296 -10.79 -14.70 15.81
CA ASN A 296 -10.03 -13.56 16.33
C ASN A 296 -10.22 -13.34 17.83
N ASP A 297 -10.44 -14.41 18.61
CA ASP A 297 -10.76 -14.30 20.04
C ASP A 297 -9.53 -13.91 20.90
N TYR A 298 -8.32 -14.04 20.34
CA TYR A 298 -7.08 -13.59 20.97
C TYR A 298 -6.97 -12.05 20.96
N ASP A 299 -7.60 -11.37 20.00
CA ASP A 299 -7.63 -9.92 19.92
C ASP A 299 -8.62 -9.37 20.95
N VAL A 300 -8.08 -8.97 22.10
CA VAL A 300 -8.87 -8.46 23.23
C VAL A 300 -9.57 -7.13 22.91
N VAL A 301 -9.07 -6.31 21.98
CA VAL A 301 -9.70 -5.05 21.58
C VAL A 301 -10.90 -5.36 20.70
N CYS A 302 -10.74 -6.17 19.66
CA CYS A 302 -11.83 -6.65 18.82
C CYS A 302 -12.91 -7.37 19.65
N THR A 303 -12.47 -8.22 20.58
CA THR A 303 -13.35 -8.93 21.53
C THR A 303 -14.11 -7.98 22.44
N HIS A 304 -13.46 -6.94 22.96
CA HIS A 304 -14.12 -5.92 23.78
C HIS A 304 -15.14 -5.11 22.97
N LEU A 305 -14.76 -4.62 21.79
CA LEU A 305 -15.64 -3.82 20.91
C LEU A 305 -16.89 -4.61 20.51
N SER A 306 -16.74 -5.90 20.18
CA SER A 306 -17.85 -6.79 19.83
C SER A 306 -18.75 -7.12 21.03
N LYS A 307 -18.19 -7.47 22.20
CA LYS A 307 -18.98 -7.83 23.39
C LYS A 307 -19.69 -6.64 24.04
N SER A 308 -19.02 -5.48 24.11
CA SER A 308 -19.59 -4.26 24.70
C SER A 308 -20.67 -3.63 23.83
N ARG A 309 -20.69 -3.94 22.52
CA ARG A 309 -21.53 -3.30 21.50
C ARG A 309 -21.36 -1.78 21.46
N ILE A 310 -20.20 -1.27 21.88
CA ILE A 310 -19.95 0.17 21.96
C ILE A 310 -20.03 0.84 20.57
N LEU A 311 -19.73 0.10 19.50
CA LEU A 311 -19.84 0.59 18.12
C LEU A 311 -21.27 0.98 17.70
N SER A 312 -22.30 0.58 18.44
CA SER A 312 -23.68 1.04 18.22
C SER A 312 -23.86 2.57 18.38
N HIS A 313 -22.91 3.27 18.99
CA HIS A 313 -22.92 4.72 19.10
C HIS A 313 -22.65 5.44 17.77
N PHE A 314 -22.12 4.76 16.75
CA PHE A 314 -21.82 5.31 15.42
C PHE A 314 -23.07 5.48 14.54
N THR A 315 -24.01 6.31 14.99
CA THR A 315 -25.34 6.45 14.35
C THR A 315 -25.34 7.25 13.05
N GLU A 316 -24.33 8.10 12.85
CA GLU A 316 -24.18 8.97 11.66
C GLU A 316 -23.12 8.45 10.67
N LEU A 317 -22.65 7.21 10.87
CA LEU A 317 -21.60 6.59 10.08
C LEU A 317 -22.03 6.41 8.62
N GLU A 318 -21.19 6.86 7.68
CA GLU A 318 -21.36 6.76 6.23
C GLU A 318 -20.41 5.73 5.61
N THR A 319 -19.18 5.61 6.12
CA THR A 319 -18.16 4.67 5.63
C THR A 319 -17.46 4.00 6.81
N ILE A 320 -17.23 2.68 6.70
CA ILE A 320 -16.36 1.93 7.60
C ILE A 320 -15.32 1.14 6.80
N THR A 321 -14.05 1.26 7.20
CA THR A 321 -12.95 0.44 6.69
C THR A 321 -12.41 -0.42 7.81
N LEU A 322 -12.31 -1.73 7.57
CA LEU A 322 -11.61 -2.69 8.39
C LEU A 322 -10.34 -3.08 7.64
N SER A 323 -9.17 -2.69 8.15
CA SER A 323 -7.88 -3.07 7.57
C SER A 323 -7.17 -4.08 8.47
N TYR A 324 -6.45 -5.00 7.86
CA TYR A 324 -5.82 -6.12 8.56
C TYR A 324 -4.32 -6.10 8.37
N VAL A 325 -3.59 -6.04 9.47
CA VAL A 325 -2.13 -6.11 9.47
C VAL A 325 -1.71 -7.53 9.77
N ASP A 326 -1.24 -8.24 8.74
CA ASP A 326 -0.74 -9.60 8.86
C ASP A 326 0.64 -9.62 9.53
N PHE A 327 0.75 -10.36 10.64
CA PHE A 327 2.01 -10.55 11.35
C PHE A 327 2.59 -11.97 11.21
N ASP A 328 1.82 -12.90 10.65
CA ASP A 328 2.20 -14.32 10.57
C ASP A 328 2.33 -14.75 9.12
N ASP A 329 3.55 -14.92 8.65
CA ASP A 329 3.86 -15.49 7.34
C ASP A 329 3.63 -17.00 7.26
N CYS A 330 2.54 -17.55 7.80
CA CYS A 330 2.35 -19.00 7.86
C CYS A 330 1.02 -19.49 7.24
N GLN A 331 -0.14 -18.87 7.52
CA GLN A 331 -1.47 -19.37 7.12
C GLN A 331 -2.40 -18.30 6.51
N ASP A 332 -3.55 -18.73 5.97
CA ASP A 332 -4.62 -17.86 5.45
C ASP A 332 -5.18 -16.92 6.53
N THR A 333 -5.15 -15.60 6.30
CA THR A 333 -5.74 -14.61 7.24
C THR A 333 -7.27 -14.51 7.11
N LEU A 334 -7.81 -14.87 5.95
CA LEU A 334 -9.22 -14.69 5.58
C LEU A 334 -10.23 -15.22 6.61
N PRO A 335 -10.10 -16.44 7.20
CA PRO A 335 -11.06 -16.92 8.19
C PRO A 335 -11.16 -16.00 9.42
N VAL A 336 -10.00 -15.57 9.92
CA VAL A 336 -9.89 -14.70 11.10
C VAL A 336 -10.40 -13.29 10.77
N ALA A 337 -9.99 -12.73 9.62
CA ALA A 337 -10.44 -11.44 9.13
C ALA A 337 -11.97 -11.36 9.01
N LEU A 338 -12.57 -12.38 8.39
CA LEU A 338 -14.00 -12.46 8.13
C LEU A 338 -14.80 -12.65 9.42
N GLN A 339 -14.31 -13.45 10.36
CA GLN A 339 -14.92 -13.60 11.68
C GLN A 339 -14.89 -12.28 12.46
N ALA A 340 -13.78 -11.54 12.43
CA ALA A 340 -13.67 -10.22 13.05
C ALA A 340 -14.64 -9.22 12.40
N ALA A 341 -14.70 -9.18 11.07
CA ALA A 341 -15.63 -8.32 10.32
C ALA A 341 -17.07 -8.56 10.74
N VAL A 342 -17.52 -9.82 10.70
CA VAL A 342 -18.89 -10.19 11.10
C VAL A 342 -19.16 -9.78 12.55
N SER A 343 -18.22 -10.05 13.45
CA SER A 343 -18.36 -9.74 14.87
C SER A 343 -18.53 -8.24 15.12
N LEU A 344 -17.69 -7.40 14.51
CA LEU A 344 -17.75 -5.95 14.68
C LEU A 344 -18.96 -5.34 13.98
N LEU A 345 -19.18 -5.66 12.70
CA LEU A 345 -20.28 -5.12 11.90
C LEU A 345 -21.65 -5.46 12.51
N SER A 346 -21.79 -6.64 13.12
CA SER A 346 -23.06 -7.05 13.77
C SER A 346 -23.46 -6.19 14.97
N THR A 347 -22.54 -5.39 15.53
CA THR A 347 -22.81 -4.50 16.66
C THR A 347 -23.17 -3.07 16.26
N LEU A 348 -23.01 -2.71 14.99
CA LEU A 348 -23.27 -1.37 14.49
C LEU A 348 -24.77 -1.04 14.51
N SER A 349 -25.07 0.24 14.70
CA SER A 349 -26.42 0.82 14.52
C SER A 349 -26.30 2.03 13.60
N ALA A 350 -25.91 1.78 12.35
CA ALA A 350 -25.51 2.78 11.38
C ALA A 350 -26.51 2.87 10.19
N PRO A 351 -27.66 3.56 10.35
CA PRO A 351 -28.68 3.67 9.30
C PRO A 351 -28.22 4.47 8.08
N ARG A 352 -27.11 5.21 8.18
CA ARG A 352 -26.55 6.04 7.10
C ARG A 352 -25.37 5.38 6.38
N LEU A 353 -24.99 4.16 6.76
CA LEU A 353 -23.84 3.46 6.20
C LEU A 353 -24.04 3.18 4.72
N ARG A 354 -23.10 3.65 3.89
CA ARG A 354 -23.11 3.55 2.42
C ARG A 354 -22.03 2.62 1.91
N GLU A 355 -20.92 2.51 2.64
CA GLU A 355 -19.74 1.77 2.20
C GLU A 355 -19.12 1.00 3.36
N ILE A 356 -18.80 -0.27 3.10
CA ILE A 356 -18.02 -1.14 3.97
C ILE A 356 -16.81 -1.60 3.16
N SER A 357 -15.60 -1.39 3.66
CA SER A 357 -14.37 -1.85 3.04
C SER A 357 -13.64 -2.82 3.96
N LEU A 358 -13.28 -3.99 3.43
CA LEU A 358 -12.36 -4.94 4.04
C LEU A 358 -11.07 -4.88 3.23
N GLU A 359 -10.00 -4.35 3.82
CA GLU A 359 -8.73 -4.06 3.14
C GLU A 359 -7.59 -4.90 3.71
N GLU A 360 -6.58 -5.18 2.90
CA GLU A 360 -5.37 -5.94 3.31
C GLU A 360 -5.69 -7.38 3.76
N VAL A 361 -6.67 -8.04 3.14
CA VAL A 361 -7.00 -9.44 3.45
C VAL A 361 -6.12 -10.38 2.61
N ASP A 362 -5.17 -11.06 3.25
CA ASP A 362 -4.23 -11.99 2.62
C ASP A 362 -4.77 -13.43 2.58
N ILE A 363 -4.91 -13.99 1.38
CA ILE A 363 -5.19 -15.41 1.13
C ILE A 363 -3.86 -16.10 0.81
N LYS A 364 -3.36 -16.93 1.73
CA LYS A 364 -2.10 -17.67 1.57
C LYS A 364 -2.40 -19.07 1.01
N LEU A 365 -2.60 -19.13 -0.31
CA LEU A 365 -2.90 -20.37 -1.02
C LEU A 365 -1.71 -21.35 -0.98
N ASP A 366 -1.78 -22.35 -0.11
CA ASP A 366 -1.00 -23.56 -0.27
C ASP A 366 -1.46 -24.27 -1.57
N LEU A 367 -0.55 -24.56 -2.51
CA LEU A 367 -0.82 -25.31 -3.76
C LEU A 367 -1.50 -26.68 -3.54
N THR A 368 -1.62 -27.14 -2.29
CA THR A 368 -2.34 -28.35 -1.89
C THR A 368 -3.69 -28.10 -1.19
N ARG A 369 -4.00 -26.86 -0.76
CA ARG A 369 -5.31 -26.50 -0.19
C ARG A 369 -6.32 -26.27 -1.30
N ASN A 370 -7.41 -27.02 -1.18
CA ASN A 370 -8.55 -27.00 -2.09
C ASN A 370 -9.33 -25.69 -1.89
N MET A 371 -9.62 -24.95 -2.96
CA MET A 371 -10.58 -23.82 -3.06
C MET A 371 -11.90 -24.02 -2.28
N ARG A 372 -12.24 -25.28 -1.99
CA ARG A 372 -13.36 -25.68 -1.12
C ARG A 372 -13.30 -25.06 0.28
N GLY A 373 -12.12 -24.85 0.88
CA GLY A 373 -12.00 -24.29 2.24
C GLY A 373 -12.55 -22.87 2.33
N ILE A 374 -12.08 -21.98 1.46
CA ILE A 374 -12.49 -20.56 1.36
C ILE A 374 -14.00 -20.44 1.22
N GLY A 375 -14.60 -21.26 0.35
CA GLY A 375 -16.03 -21.23 0.06
C GLY A 375 -16.94 -21.87 1.12
N THR A 376 -16.36 -22.46 2.16
CA THR A 376 -17.12 -23.16 3.20
C THR A 376 -17.15 -22.42 4.54
N LEU A 377 -16.48 -21.28 4.64
CA LEU A 377 -16.48 -20.45 5.84
C LEU A 377 -17.92 -20.00 6.15
N PRO A 378 -18.47 -20.34 7.33
CA PRO A 378 -19.84 -20.00 7.68
C PRO A 378 -20.07 -18.49 7.78
N GLU A 379 -19.03 -17.72 8.09
CA GLU A 379 -19.04 -16.27 8.26
C GLU A 379 -19.48 -15.55 6.99
N TRP A 380 -19.21 -16.11 5.80
CA TRP A 380 -19.67 -15.51 4.54
C TRP A 380 -21.19 -15.35 4.48
N ARG A 381 -21.93 -16.37 4.92
CA ARG A 381 -23.40 -16.31 4.93
C ARG A 381 -23.90 -15.30 5.95
N VAL A 382 -23.22 -15.20 7.10
CA VAL A 382 -23.56 -14.23 8.13
C VAL A 382 -23.32 -12.81 7.61
N LEU A 383 -22.19 -12.59 6.93
CA LEU A 383 -21.88 -11.30 6.32
C LEU A 383 -22.90 -10.97 5.21
N ASP A 384 -23.22 -11.91 4.32
CA ASP A 384 -24.21 -11.73 3.25
C ASP A 384 -25.59 -11.34 3.82
N ASP A 385 -26.04 -12.03 4.87
CA ASP A 385 -27.29 -11.73 5.55
C ASP A 385 -27.26 -10.35 6.23
N LEU A 386 -26.14 -9.99 6.83
CA LEU A 386 -25.97 -8.71 7.53
C LEU A 386 -26.00 -7.53 6.56
N VAL A 387 -25.18 -7.56 5.51
CA VAL A 387 -25.05 -6.45 4.54
C VAL A 387 -26.26 -6.31 3.64
N THR A 388 -27.01 -7.39 3.40
CA THR A 388 -28.24 -7.34 2.61
C THR A 388 -29.52 -7.22 3.43
N GLY A 389 -29.41 -7.33 4.76
CA GLY A 389 -30.51 -7.23 5.70
C GLY A 389 -31.02 -5.80 5.90
N THR A 390 -31.67 -5.57 7.04
CA THR A 390 -32.21 -4.25 7.40
C THR A 390 -31.26 -3.42 8.27
N ALA A 391 -30.09 -3.97 8.62
CA ALA A 391 -29.11 -3.29 9.46
C ALA A 391 -28.56 -2.03 8.77
N PHE A 392 -28.31 -2.09 7.46
CA PHE A 392 -27.72 -1.01 6.67
C PHE A 392 -28.61 -0.65 5.47
N PRO A 393 -29.69 0.12 5.69
CA PRO A 393 -30.75 0.32 4.68
C PRO A 393 -30.33 1.16 3.46
N VAL A 394 -29.23 1.92 3.54
CA VAL A 394 -28.72 2.78 2.46
C VAL A 394 -27.36 2.32 1.93
N LEU A 395 -26.94 1.10 2.28
CA LEU A 395 -25.68 0.52 1.83
C LEU A 395 -25.66 0.44 0.30
N LYS A 396 -24.56 0.89 -0.29
CA LYS A 396 -24.34 0.91 -1.73
C LYS A 396 -23.24 -0.02 -2.16
N GLU A 397 -22.22 -0.19 -1.32
CA GLU A 397 -21.02 -0.93 -1.68
C GLU A 397 -20.42 -1.65 -0.47
N VAL A 398 -19.94 -2.86 -0.73
CA VAL A 398 -19.11 -3.69 0.12
C VAL A 398 -17.88 -4.03 -0.70
N ASN A 399 -16.78 -3.37 -0.42
CA ASN A 399 -15.49 -3.61 -1.06
C ASN A 399 -14.72 -4.65 -0.22
N ILE A 400 -14.22 -5.70 -0.87
CA ILE A 400 -13.28 -6.63 -0.27
C ILE A 400 -12.03 -6.65 -1.16
N SER A 401 -10.96 -6.03 -0.65
CA SER A 401 -9.65 -6.02 -1.29
C SER A 401 -8.85 -7.21 -0.79
N LEU A 402 -8.52 -8.11 -1.71
CA LEU A 402 -7.85 -9.36 -1.44
C LEU A 402 -6.47 -9.37 -2.09
N SER A 403 -5.50 -9.86 -1.33
CA SER A 403 -4.17 -10.19 -1.82
C SER A 403 -4.03 -11.72 -1.82
N ILE A 404 -3.65 -12.29 -2.96
CA ILE A 404 -3.43 -13.73 -3.09
C ILE A 404 -1.92 -13.99 -3.02
N ILE A 405 -1.51 -14.66 -1.96
CA ILE A 405 -0.12 -15.11 -1.72
C ILE A 405 -0.06 -16.60 -2.05
N CYS A 406 0.47 -16.96 -3.23
CA CYS A 406 0.63 -18.36 -3.62
C CYS A 406 1.89 -18.97 -2.98
N ARG A 407 1.72 -20.05 -2.21
CA ARG A 407 2.81 -20.83 -1.60
C ARG A 407 2.88 -22.24 -2.16
N SER A 408 4.06 -22.68 -2.60
CA SER A 408 4.29 -24.10 -2.84
C SER A 408 4.64 -24.79 -1.52
N ARG A 409 3.66 -25.39 -0.84
CA ARG A 409 3.97 -26.34 0.23
C ARG A 409 4.22 -27.70 -0.43
N SER A 410 5.49 -28.03 -0.67
CA SER A 410 5.88 -29.43 -0.89
C SER A 410 6.77 -29.90 0.26
N SER A 411 6.14 -30.48 1.28
CA SER A 411 6.72 -31.62 1.99
C SER A 411 5.71 -32.26 2.93
N LEU A 412 5.85 -33.59 3.04
CA LEU A 412 5.17 -34.55 3.93
C LEU A 412 3.86 -35.20 3.40
N ALA A 413 4.00 -36.04 2.38
CA ALA A 413 3.81 -37.49 2.56
C ALA A 413 4.14 -38.25 1.25
N ASN A 414 4.82 -39.39 1.42
CA ASN A 414 5.21 -40.33 0.38
C ASN A 414 4.13 -40.56 -0.69
N ASP A 415 4.47 -40.36 -1.96
CA ASP A 415 4.00 -41.32 -2.97
C ASP A 415 4.93 -41.41 -4.18
N VAL A 416 4.92 -42.62 -4.71
CA VAL A 416 5.86 -43.24 -5.64
C VAL A 416 5.87 -42.55 -7.01
N ALA A 417 7.07 -42.49 -7.60
CA ALA A 417 7.40 -42.35 -9.02
C ALA A 417 6.22 -42.25 -10.02
N GLY A 418 6.21 -41.15 -10.80
CA GLY A 418 5.63 -41.11 -12.14
C GLY A 418 4.43 -40.18 -12.30
N LYS A 419 4.59 -39.24 -13.24
CA LYS A 419 3.64 -38.20 -13.71
C LYS A 419 3.49 -37.01 -12.76
N THR A 420 4.07 -35.87 -13.17
CA THR A 420 3.59 -34.54 -12.79
C THR A 420 2.13 -34.44 -13.22
N PRO A 421 1.15 -34.39 -12.30
CA PRO A 421 -0.20 -33.98 -12.66
C PRO A 421 -0.14 -32.48 -12.97
N ASP A 422 -0.82 -32.04 -14.03
CA ASP A 422 -1.18 -30.63 -14.19
C ASP A 422 -1.82 -30.15 -12.88
N ARG A 423 -1.07 -29.39 -12.06
CA ARG A 423 -1.61 -28.78 -10.83
C ARG A 423 -2.32 -27.49 -11.25
N PRO A 424 -3.63 -27.33 -10.98
CA PRO A 424 -4.36 -26.14 -11.39
C PRO A 424 -3.84 -24.93 -10.61
N ILE A 425 -3.39 -23.91 -11.36
CA ILE A 425 -3.13 -22.57 -10.82
C ILE A 425 -4.47 -22.04 -10.35
N VAL A 426 -4.57 -21.69 -9.06
CA VAL A 426 -5.76 -21.00 -8.53
C VAL A 426 -5.78 -19.60 -9.14
N THR A 427 -6.83 -19.30 -9.89
CA THR A 427 -6.98 -17.99 -10.53
C THR A 427 -7.82 -17.06 -9.67
N SER A 428 -7.68 -15.75 -9.86
CA SER A 428 -8.57 -14.75 -9.28
C SER A 428 -10.05 -15.11 -9.50
N GLU A 429 -10.41 -15.71 -10.66
CA GLU A 429 -11.76 -16.24 -10.98
C GLU A 429 -12.28 -17.28 -10.05
N GLN A 430 -11.44 -18.23 -9.69
CA GLN A 430 -11.88 -19.25 -8.77
C GLN A 430 -12.17 -18.61 -7.42
N VAL A 431 -11.36 -17.64 -6.98
CA VAL A 431 -11.54 -16.96 -5.68
C VAL A 431 -12.77 -16.07 -5.69
N GLU A 432 -12.95 -15.22 -6.69
CA GLU A 432 -14.13 -14.36 -6.75
C GLU A 432 -15.42 -15.12 -7.00
N THR A 433 -15.40 -16.15 -7.84
CA THR A 433 -16.58 -17.01 -8.05
C THR A 433 -16.93 -17.72 -6.75
N VAL A 434 -15.94 -18.21 -6.01
CA VAL A 434 -16.16 -18.85 -4.72
C VAL A 434 -16.74 -17.84 -3.73
N ILE A 435 -16.15 -16.65 -3.57
CA ILE A 435 -16.62 -15.63 -2.64
C ILE A 435 -18.00 -15.09 -3.04
N GLY A 436 -18.22 -14.80 -4.31
CA GLY A 436 -19.51 -14.37 -4.85
C GLY A 436 -20.61 -15.42 -4.65
N ASN A 437 -20.28 -16.71 -4.77
CA ASN A 437 -21.21 -17.81 -4.43
C ASN A 437 -21.48 -17.92 -2.93
N CYS A 438 -20.57 -17.43 -2.08
CA CYS A 438 -20.76 -17.38 -0.65
C CYS A 438 -21.60 -16.18 -0.20
N MET A 439 -21.66 -15.11 -1.01
CA MET A 439 -22.47 -13.91 -0.78
C MET A 439 -23.51 -13.63 -1.89
N PRO A 440 -24.39 -14.59 -2.22
CA PRO A 440 -25.29 -14.49 -3.36
C PRO A 440 -26.31 -13.33 -3.26
N LYS A 441 -26.69 -12.90 -2.05
CA LYS A 441 -27.64 -11.79 -1.88
C LYS A 441 -26.97 -10.45 -2.17
N ALA A 442 -25.75 -10.24 -1.69
CA ALA A 442 -24.98 -9.03 -1.93
C ALA A 442 -24.67 -8.87 -3.42
N VAL A 443 -24.26 -9.95 -4.08
CA VAL A 443 -24.10 -9.99 -5.55
C VAL A 443 -25.42 -9.66 -6.25
N GLY A 444 -26.52 -10.30 -5.86
CA GLY A 444 -27.84 -10.07 -6.46
C GLY A 444 -28.37 -8.63 -6.31
N LYS A 445 -27.88 -7.88 -5.32
CA LYS A 445 -28.17 -6.46 -5.11
C LYS A 445 -27.14 -5.50 -5.72
N GLY A 446 -26.07 -6.02 -6.33
CA GLY A 446 -24.96 -5.22 -6.86
C GLY A 446 -24.17 -4.48 -5.77
N LEU A 447 -24.11 -5.04 -4.56
CA LEU A 447 -23.41 -4.45 -3.43
C LEU A 447 -21.94 -4.88 -3.35
N LEU A 448 -21.58 -6.05 -3.87
CA LEU A 448 -20.24 -6.63 -3.67
C LEU A 448 -19.27 -6.22 -4.79
N THR A 449 -18.17 -5.58 -4.39
CA THR A 449 -16.99 -5.30 -5.21
C THR A 449 -15.80 -6.09 -4.63
N LEU A 450 -15.14 -6.88 -5.46
CA LEU A 450 -13.90 -7.59 -5.13
C LEU A 450 -12.76 -6.96 -5.94
N ASP A 451 -11.69 -6.58 -5.26
CA ASP A 451 -10.45 -6.11 -5.89
C ASP A 451 -9.32 -7.08 -5.58
N MET A 452 -8.74 -7.67 -6.62
CA MET A 452 -7.58 -8.56 -6.53
C MET A 452 -6.33 -7.74 -6.83
N LEU A 453 -5.56 -7.42 -5.80
CA LEU A 453 -4.40 -6.55 -5.93
C LEU A 453 -3.22 -7.31 -6.56
N ASP A 454 -2.76 -6.84 -7.73
CA ASP A 454 -1.48 -7.26 -8.31
C ASP A 454 -0.34 -6.44 -7.67
N LYS A 455 0.21 -6.97 -6.58
CA LYS A 455 1.31 -6.35 -5.82
C LYS A 455 2.53 -6.07 -6.71
N GLN A 456 2.82 -6.92 -7.72
CA GLN A 456 3.96 -6.72 -8.63
C GLN A 456 3.77 -5.47 -9.50
N PHE A 457 2.57 -5.27 -10.05
CA PHE A 457 2.26 -4.10 -10.86
C PHE A 457 2.43 -2.79 -10.08
N TRP A 458 1.81 -2.71 -8.90
CA TRP A 458 1.81 -1.50 -8.08
C TRP A 458 3.19 -1.18 -7.52
N PHE A 459 3.92 -2.21 -7.05
CA PHE A 459 5.29 -2.07 -6.58
C PHE A 459 6.19 -1.38 -7.61
N TYR A 460 6.31 -1.94 -8.83
CA TYR A 460 7.18 -1.36 -9.85
C TYR A 460 6.64 -0.05 -10.43
N LYS A 461 5.31 0.16 -10.43
CA LYS A 461 4.75 1.45 -10.83
C LYS A 461 5.18 2.55 -9.85
N ASN A 462 5.06 2.28 -8.54
CA ASN A 462 5.29 3.22 -7.46
C ASN A 462 6.79 3.51 -7.27
N VAL A 463 7.64 2.48 -7.25
CA VAL A 463 9.09 2.67 -7.04
C VAL A 463 9.76 3.38 -8.21
N HIS A 464 9.38 3.06 -9.44
CA HIS A 464 9.95 3.73 -10.61
C HIS A 464 9.25 5.06 -10.96
N ASP A 465 8.28 5.50 -10.14
CA ASP A 465 7.49 6.73 -10.29
C ASP A 465 6.94 6.91 -11.71
N ARG A 466 6.47 5.81 -12.33
CA ARG A 466 6.12 5.80 -13.76
C ARG A 466 4.64 6.07 -14.02
N ASN A 467 4.40 6.69 -15.17
CA ASN A 467 3.08 6.78 -15.78
C ASN A 467 2.59 5.42 -16.35
N LEU A 468 1.29 5.33 -16.62
CA LEU A 468 0.70 4.17 -17.29
C LEU A 468 1.14 4.07 -18.75
N ILE A 469 1.16 5.19 -19.46
CA ILE A 469 1.79 5.34 -20.79
C ILE A 469 3.23 5.83 -20.56
N ILE A 470 4.22 5.07 -21.00
CA ILE A 470 5.63 5.32 -20.65
C ILE A 470 6.18 6.56 -21.37
N ASP A 471 5.96 6.68 -22.67
CA ASP A 471 6.41 7.84 -23.44
C ASP A 471 5.32 8.93 -23.40
N PRO A 472 5.56 10.08 -22.75
CA PRO A 472 4.58 11.15 -22.62
C PRO A 472 4.19 11.78 -23.97
N LYS A 473 4.94 11.50 -25.05
CA LYS A 473 4.59 11.94 -26.41
C LYS A 473 3.49 11.10 -27.03
N VAL A 474 3.18 9.94 -26.47
CA VAL A 474 2.15 9.04 -26.99
C VAL A 474 0.79 9.54 -26.52
N ALA A 475 -0.04 9.95 -27.49
CA ALA A 475 -1.42 10.34 -27.25
C ALA A 475 -2.38 9.33 -27.90
N VAL A 476 -3.31 8.81 -27.11
CA VAL A 476 -4.41 7.99 -27.62
C VAL A 476 -5.59 8.92 -27.96
N PRO A 477 -6.11 8.89 -29.20
CA PRO A 477 -7.30 9.68 -29.57
C PRO A 477 -8.52 9.35 -28.69
N LEU A 478 -9.46 10.27 -28.54
CA LEU A 478 -10.68 10.04 -27.74
C LEU A 478 -11.50 8.84 -28.23
N ASP A 479 -11.50 8.57 -29.53
CA ASP A 479 -12.12 7.42 -30.19
C ASP A 479 -11.09 6.34 -30.57
N GLY A 480 -9.91 6.40 -29.97
CA GLY A 480 -8.81 5.47 -30.19
C GLY A 480 -9.04 4.10 -29.55
N ALA A 481 -8.10 3.19 -29.78
CA ALA A 481 -8.11 1.86 -29.21
C ALA A 481 -6.76 1.49 -28.59
N VAL A 482 -6.80 0.81 -27.45
CA VAL A 482 -5.62 0.34 -26.72
C VAL A 482 -5.68 -1.17 -26.56
N LEU A 483 -4.54 -1.85 -26.64
CA LEU A 483 -4.39 -3.27 -26.34
C LEU A 483 -3.45 -3.46 -25.15
N ASP A 484 -3.85 -4.27 -24.18
CA ASP A 484 -2.97 -4.84 -23.15
C ASP A 484 -2.74 -6.32 -23.46
N ALA A 485 -1.53 -6.66 -23.90
CA ALA A 485 -1.13 -7.98 -24.36
C ALA A 485 -0.40 -8.75 -23.25
N ALA A 486 -0.90 -9.96 -22.95
CA ALA A 486 -0.62 -10.67 -21.70
C ALA A 486 -0.96 -9.82 -20.47
N THR A 487 -2.21 -9.34 -20.44
CA THR A 487 -2.76 -8.42 -19.43
C THR A 487 -2.79 -9.01 -18.02
N GLY A 488 -2.61 -10.34 -17.88
CA GLY A 488 -2.74 -11.03 -16.62
C GLY A 488 -4.12 -10.76 -15.99
N PRO A 489 -4.18 -10.32 -14.71
CA PRO A 489 -5.43 -9.95 -14.06
C PRO A 489 -6.14 -8.76 -14.69
N GLY A 490 -5.51 -7.96 -15.57
CA GLY A 490 -6.10 -6.74 -16.13
C GLY A 490 -5.81 -5.47 -15.34
N THR A 491 -4.84 -5.50 -14.42
CA THR A 491 -4.55 -4.37 -13.51
C THR A 491 -4.16 -3.10 -14.26
N TRP A 492 -3.27 -3.19 -15.27
CA TRP A 492 -2.85 -2.02 -16.05
C TRP A 492 -4.00 -1.44 -16.89
N ILE A 493 -4.73 -2.27 -17.65
CA ILE A 493 -5.83 -1.78 -18.49
C ILE A 493 -6.97 -1.18 -17.67
N ARG A 494 -7.24 -1.72 -16.47
CA ARG A 494 -8.23 -1.13 -15.54
C ARG A 494 -7.75 0.19 -14.95
N ALA A 495 -6.48 0.29 -14.55
CA ALA A 495 -5.91 1.55 -14.11
C ALA A 495 -6.00 2.60 -15.22
N LEU A 496 -5.71 2.21 -16.47
CA LEU A 496 -5.84 3.09 -17.63
C LEU A 496 -7.30 3.52 -17.84
N ALA A 497 -8.27 2.62 -17.69
CA ALA A 497 -9.69 2.92 -17.82
C ALA A 497 -10.21 3.92 -16.76
N LYS A 498 -9.56 3.99 -15.59
CA LYS A 498 -9.88 4.99 -14.55
C LYS A 498 -9.36 6.38 -14.92
N GLU A 499 -8.19 6.47 -15.57
CA GLU A 499 -7.54 7.75 -15.91
C GLU A 499 -8.02 8.34 -17.27
N PHE A 500 -8.48 7.51 -18.20
CA PHE A 500 -8.76 7.91 -19.58
C PHE A 500 -10.26 7.97 -19.92
N SER A 501 -10.57 8.65 -21.04
CA SER A 501 -11.96 8.82 -21.50
C SER A 501 -12.67 7.47 -21.71
N PRO A 502 -13.92 7.30 -21.23
CA PRO A 502 -14.73 6.09 -21.50
C PRO A 502 -15.01 5.83 -22.98
N SER A 503 -14.71 6.78 -23.87
CA SER A 503 -14.87 6.62 -25.32
C SER A 503 -13.73 5.83 -26.00
N ILE A 504 -12.61 5.61 -25.31
CA ILE A 504 -11.48 4.83 -25.82
C ILE A 504 -11.80 3.34 -25.70
N SER A 505 -11.65 2.61 -26.80
CA SER A 505 -11.88 1.16 -26.85
C SER A 505 -10.68 0.40 -26.29
N MET A 506 -10.81 -0.18 -25.11
CA MET A 506 -9.74 -0.87 -24.41
C MET A 506 -9.90 -2.38 -24.59
N HIS A 507 -8.83 -3.05 -25.03
CA HIS A 507 -8.80 -4.49 -25.26
C HIS A 507 -7.70 -5.11 -24.42
N ALA A 508 -7.94 -6.31 -23.90
CA ALA A 508 -7.02 -7.01 -23.02
C ALA A 508 -6.98 -8.49 -23.41
N VAL A 509 -5.77 -9.04 -23.58
CA VAL A 509 -5.54 -10.42 -24.03
C VAL A 509 -4.48 -11.13 -23.19
N ASP A 510 -4.61 -12.45 -23.11
CA ASP A 510 -3.87 -13.41 -22.30
C ASP A 510 -4.37 -14.81 -22.69
N ILE A 511 -3.56 -15.82 -22.43
CA ILE A 511 -3.88 -17.23 -22.68
C ILE A 511 -4.74 -17.83 -21.57
N ALA A 512 -4.75 -17.22 -20.39
CA ALA A 512 -5.44 -17.69 -19.21
C ALA A 512 -6.74 -16.87 -18.97
N PRO A 513 -7.89 -17.27 -19.54
CA PRO A 513 -9.17 -16.55 -19.36
C PRO A 513 -9.53 -16.26 -17.90
N GLY A 514 -9.16 -17.17 -17.00
CA GLY A 514 -9.51 -17.07 -15.59
C GLY A 514 -8.81 -15.95 -14.83
N LEU A 515 -7.94 -15.18 -15.48
CA LEU A 515 -7.34 -13.99 -14.89
C LEU A 515 -8.27 -12.77 -14.92
N TRP A 516 -9.26 -12.70 -15.82
CA TRP A 516 -10.07 -11.49 -16.04
C TRP A 516 -11.58 -11.66 -16.09
N THR A 517 -12.11 -12.88 -16.19
CA THR A 517 -13.57 -13.16 -16.15
C THR A 517 -14.14 -13.04 -14.74
N SER A 518 -13.36 -12.40 -13.88
CA SER A 518 -13.38 -12.41 -12.44
C SER A 518 -12.88 -11.08 -11.94
N THR A 519 -13.66 -10.05 -12.21
CA THR A 519 -13.67 -8.92 -11.32
C THR A 519 -15.13 -8.70 -10.99
N THR A 520 -15.49 -8.81 -9.72
CA THR A 520 -16.79 -8.38 -9.19
C THR A 520 -16.88 -6.85 -9.18
N ALA A 521 -15.74 -6.16 -9.27
CA ALA A 521 -15.68 -4.78 -9.75
C ALA A 521 -16.29 -4.68 -11.15
N VAL A 522 -17.20 -3.72 -11.35
CA VAL A 522 -17.79 -3.45 -12.66
C VAL A 522 -16.65 -3.18 -13.65
N VAL A 523 -16.35 -4.16 -14.52
CA VAL A 523 -15.43 -3.97 -15.64
C VAL A 523 -15.88 -2.71 -16.38
N PRO A 524 -15.02 -1.69 -16.52
CA PRO A 524 -15.40 -0.47 -17.21
C PRO A 524 -16.00 -0.83 -18.57
N PRO A 525 -17.14 -0.23 -18.97
CA PRO A 525 -17.89 -0.68 -20.14
C PRO A 525 -17.10 -0.61 -21.46
N ASN A 526 -15.98 0.11 -21.46
CA ASN A 526 -15.06 0.26 -22.58
C ASN A 526 -13.87 -0.71 -22.56
N VAL A 527 -13.79 -1.64 -21.60
CA VAL A 527 -12.74 -2.68 -21.50
C VAL A 527 -13.29 -4.02 -22.00
N HIS A 528 -12.55 -4.68 -22.88
CA HIS A 528 -12.94 -5.92 -23.55
C HIS A 528 -11.84 -6.98 -23.46
N TYR A 529 -12.11 -8.07 -22.74
CA TYR A 529 -11.18 -9.20 -22.62
C TYR A 529 -11.33 -10.20 -23.77
N THR A 530 -10.23 -10.82 -24.20
CA THR A 530 -10.21 -11.83 -25.26
C THR A 530 -9.12 -12.86 -24.98
N VAL A 531 -9.49 -14.15 -24.96
CA VAL A 531 -8.52 -15.25 -24.80
C VAL A 531 -7.73 -15.41 -26.09
N ALA A 532 -6.43 -15.11 -26.05
CA ALA A 532 -5.55 -15.25 -27.20
C ALA A 532 -4.09 -15.37 -26.76
N SER A 533 -3.30 -16.11 -27.53
CA SER A 533 -1.84 -16.08 -27.38
C SER A 533 -1.30 -14.78 -27.96
N VAL A 534 -0.32 -14.18 -27.28
CA VAL A 534 0.42 -13.03 -27.82
C VAL A 534 1.25 -13.37 -29.07
N THR A 535 1.48 -14.66 -29.34
CA THR A 535 2.08 -15.15 -30.59
C THR A 535 1.06 -15.40 -31.70
N LEU A 536 -0.24 -15.24 -31.42
CA LEU A 536 -1.33 -15.42 -32.37
C LEU A 536 -2.58 -14.63 -31.94
N LEU A 537 -2.57 -13.33 -32.19
CA LEU A 537 -3.68 -12.42 -31.88
C LEU A 537 -4.80 -12.54 -32.94
N PRO A 538 -6.03 -12.11 -32.66
CA PRO A 538 -7.13 -12.18 -33.62
C PRO A 538 -6.78 -11.54 -34.98
N ASN A 539 -7.11 -12.26 -36.06
CA ASN A 539 -6.72 -11.89 -37.42
C ASN A 539 -7.33 -10.55 -37.87
N ASP A 540 -8.54 -10.24 -37.39
CA ASP A 540 -9.29 -9.02 -37.68
C ASP A 540 -8.70 -7.76 -36.98
N TRP A 541 -7.71 -7.91 -36.10
CA TRP A 541 -7.12 -6.79 -35.36
C TRP A 541 -5.97 -6.07 -36.07
N THR A 542 -5.72 -6.37 -37.34
CA THR A 542 -4.64 -5.71 -38.09
C THR A 542 -4.85 -4.19 -38.14
N ASN A 543 -3.83 -3.42 -37.77
CA ASN A 543 -3.88 -1.95 -37.70
C ASN A 543 -5.05 -1.40 -36.86
N LYS A 544 -5.34 -2.01 -35.71
CA LYS A 544 -6.48 -1.65 -34.85
C LYS A 544 -6.11 -0.72 -33.69
N PHE A 545 -4.93 -0.85 -33.11
CA PHE A 545 -4.60 -0.21 -31.84
C PHE A 545 -3.64 0.97 -31.99
N ASP A 546 -3.95 2.08 -31.32
CA ASP A 546 -3.11 3.28 -31.26
C ASP A 546 -1.95 3.09 -30.26
N LEU A 547 -2.18 2.30 -29.20
CA LEU A 547 -1.18 1.88 -28.21
C LEU A 547 -1.34 0.38 -27.90
N VAL A 548 -0.22 -0.33 -27.82
CA VAL A 548 -0.15 -1.71 -27.32
C VAL A 548 0.81 -1.79 -26.12
N ASN A 549 0.33 -2.26 -24.97
CA ASN A 549 1.12 -2.55 -23.79
C ASN A 549 1.41 -4.06 -23.69
N GLN A 550 2.59 -4.42 -23.19
CA GLN A 550 2.93 -5.79 -22.75
C GLN A 550 3.93 -5.70 -21.59
N ALA A 551 3.78 -6.55 -20.58
CA ALA A 551 4.69 -6.56 -19.45
C ALA A 551 4.98 -7.97 -18.89
N PHE A 552 6.18 -8.14 -18.35
CA PHE A 552 6.65 -9.30 -17.58
C PHE A 552 6.55 -10.66 -18.29
N LEU A 553 6.73 -10.72 -19.61
CA LEU A 553 6.78 -11.98 -20.35
C LEU A 553 8.16 -12.64 -20.43
N TYR A 554 9.22 -12.01 -19.90
CA TYR A 554 10.60 -12.52 -19.91
C TYR A 554 10.73 -13.99 -19.50
N ALA A 555 10.09 -14.40 -18.40
CA ALA A 555 10.17 -15.76 -17.88
C ALA A 555 9.22 -16.75 -18.59
N TYR A 556 8.27 -16.24 -19.37
CA TYR A 556 7.18 -17.01 -19.97
C TYR A 556 7.32 -17.21 -21.48
N LEU A 557 8.09 -16.36 -22.16
CA LEU A 557 8.43 -16.48 -23.58
C LEU A 557 9.85 -16.97 -23.79
N LYS A 558 10.00 -18.04 -24.57
CA LYS A 558 11.33 -18.51 -24.99
C LYS A 558 11.91 -17.57 -26.04
N ALA A 559 13.22 -17.58 -26.20
CA ALA A 559 13.91 -16.75 -27.19
C ALA A 559 13.29 -16.83 -28.62
N PRO A 560 12.88 -18.00 -29.15
CA PRO A 560 12.21 -18.07 -30.46
C PRO A 560 10.79 -17.48 -30.48
N ASP A 561 10.07 -17.50 -29.35
CA ASP A 561 8.68 -17.05 -29.28
C ASP A 561 8.59 -15.52 -29.37
N TRP A 562 9.64 -14.79 -28.96
CA TRP A 562 9.75 -13.35 -29.20
C TRP A 562 9.71 -12.97 -30.68
N ALA A 563 10.27 -13.82 -31.55
CA ALA A 563 10.22 -13.62 -33.00
C ALA A 563 8.84 -13.90 -33.61
N LEU A 564 7.90 -14.47 -32.86
CA LEU A 564 6.50 -14.64 -33.24
C LEU A 564 5.60 -13.57 -32.61
N ASN A 565 5.87 -13.24 -31.34
CA ASN A 565 5.16 -12.21 -30.57
C ASN A 565 5.31 -10.82 -31.19
N ILE A 566 6.54 -10.36 -31.42
CA ILE A 566 6.79 -8.97 -31.86
C ILE A 566 6.14 -8.66 -33.23
N PRO A 567 6.18 -9.55 -34.24
CA PRO A 567 5.44 -9.34 -35.48
C PRO A 567 3.91 -9.26 -35.29
N GLU A 568 3.33 -9.99 -34.35
CA GLU A 568 1.90 -9.87 -34.03
C GLU A 568 1.58 -8.51 -33.40
N LEU A 569 2.41 -8.03 -32.45
CA LEU A 569 2.27 -6.68 -31.90
C LEU A 569 2.39 -5.62 -33.01
N TYR A 570 3.34 -5.79 -33.93
CA TYR A 570 3.46 -4.90 -35.11
C TYR A 570 2.21 -4.94 -35.99
N ARG A 571 1.68 -6.13 -36.28
CA ARG A 571 0.50 -6.30 -37.14
C ARG A 571 -0.72 -5.57 -36.57
N VAL A 572 -0.97 -5.71 -35.27
CA VAL A 572 -2.18 -5.14 -34.64
C VAL A 572 -2.06 -3.65 -34.35
N THR A 573 -0.84 -3.12 -34.23
CA THR A 573 -0.59 -1.67 -34.06
C THR A 573 -0.96 -0.91 -35.34
N LYS A 574 -1.65 0.23 -35.22
CA LYS A 574 -1.98 1.15 -36.32
C LYS A 574 -0.71 1.79 -36.90
N PRO A 575 -0.69 2.15 -38.20
CA PRO A 575 0.34 3.03 -38.74
C PRO A 575 0.42 4.33 -37.92
N GLY A 576 1.62 4.67 -37.44
CA GLY A 576 1.85 5.80 -36.54
C GLY A 576 1.59 5.52 -35.06
N GLY A 577 1.00 4.36 -34.71
CA GLY A 577 0.76 3.91 -33.34
C GLY A 577 2.02 3.37 -32.66
N HIS A 578 1.91 3.12 -31.36
CA HIS A 578 3.06 2.78 -30.51
C HIS A 578 2.86 1.45 -29.77
N ILE A 579 3.97 0.85 -29.38
CA ILE A 579 3.98 -0.20 -28.38
C ILE A 579 4.85 0.21 -27.20
N GLN A 580 4.57 -0.37 -26.04
CA GLN A 580 5.40 -0.30 -24.86
C GLN A 580 5.59 -1.69 -24.25
N LEU A 581 6.84 -2.05 -23.94
CA LEU A 581 7.23 -3.32 -23.34
C LEU A 581 7.93 -3.05 -22.00
N ILE A 582 7.56 -3.80 -20.96
CA ILE A 582 8.19 -3.71 -19.63
C ILE A 582 8.68 -5.08 -19.22
N GLU A 583 9.99 -5.28 -19.16
CA GLU A 583 10.55 -6.62 -18.99
C GLU A 583 11.75 -6.62 -18.03
N PRO A 584 11.91 -7.66 -17.19
CA PRO A 584 13.18 -7.94 -16.53
C PRO A 584 14.32 -7.96 -17.56
N THR A 585 15.42 -7.29 -17.25
CA THR A 585 16.52 -7.14 -18.23
C THR A 585 17.23 -8.46 -18.55
N GLY A 586 17.10 -9.46 -17.68
CA GLY A 586 17.89 -10.69 -17.71
C GLY A 586 19.33 -10.50 -17.23
N ARG A 587 19.70 -9.29 -16.82
CA ARG A 587 21.06 -8.97 -16.33
C ARG A 587 21.18 -9.23 -14.83
N ARG A 588 22.34 -9.71 -14.42
CA ARG A 588 22.72 -9.82 -13.01
C ARG A 588 23.22 -8.46 -12.52
N ALA A 589 22.72 -7.98 -11.38
CA ALA A 589 23.38 -6.88 -10.70
C ALA A 589 24.77 -7.35 -10.20
N LYS A 590 25.79 -6.50 -10.30
CA LYS A 590 27.13 -6.82 -9.80
C LYS A 590 27.16 -6.67 -8.28
N LEU A 591 26.64 -7.68 -7.58
CA LEU A 591 26.68 -7.76 -6.12
C LEU A 591 27.86 -8.65 -5.67
N PRO A 592 28.47 -8.37 -4.49
CA PRO A 592 29.45 -9.26 -3.88
C PRO A 592 28.91 -10.68 -3.73
N SER A 593 29.69 -11.68 -4.14
CA SER A 593 29.23 -13.08 -4.26
C SER A 593 28.85 -13.74 -2.92
N ASP A 594 29.29 -13.15 -1.81
CA ASP A 594 29.03 -13.56 -0.44
C ASP A 594 27.67 -13.10 0.10
N LEU A 595 27.04 -12.09 -0.52
CA LEU A 595 25.69 -11.64 -0.14
C LEU A 595 24.62 -12.69 -0.47
N ALA A 596 23.65 -12.85 0.43
CA ALA A 596 22.43 -13.61 0.17
C ALA A 596 21.68 -13.05 -1.04
N ALA A 597 21.63 -11.71 -1.19
CA ALA A 597 21.07 -11.04 -2.36
C ALA A 597 21.67 -11.52 -3.70
N SER A 598 22.97 -11.84 -3.72
CA SER A 598 23.63 -12.36 -4.93
C SER A 598 23.15 -13.74 -5.34
N LYS A 599 22.87 -14.62 -4.37
CA LYS A 599 22.35 -15.96 -4.66
C LYS A 599 20.88 -15.90 -5.05
N ILE A 600 20.13 -15.06 -4.35
CA ILE A 600 18.71 -14.85 -4.60
C ILE A 600 18.43 -14.28 -5.98
N GLN A 601 19.23 -13.34 -6.46
CA GLN A 601 19.08 -12.83 -7.83
C GLN A 601 19.38 -13.89 -8.90
N GLU A 602 20.23 -14.88 -8.61
CA GLU A 602 20.55 -15.95 -9.56
C GLU A 602 19.41 -16.95 -9.74
N VAL A 603 18.53 -17.08 -8.77
CA VAL A 603 17.43 -18.05 -8.79
C VAL A 603 16.45 -17.79 -9.97
N PRO A 604 15.77 -16.63 -10.07
CA PRO A 604 14.86 -16.36 -11.19
C PRO A 604 15.59 -16.24 -12.54
N LEU A 605 16.81 -15.72 -12.56
CA LEU A 605 17.62 -15.63 -13.78
C LEU A 605 18.06 -17.01 -14.28
N GLY A 606 18.47 -17.90 -13.38
CA GLY A 606 18.85 -19.27 -13.68
C GLY A 606 17.68 -20.09 -14.20
N ALA A 607 16.52 -20.00 -13.54
CA ALA A 607 15.28 -20.63 -13.99
C ALA A 607 14.89 -20.18 -15.42
N ALA A 608 14.93 -18.87 -15.68
CA ALA A 608 14.64 -18.33 -17.00
C ALA A 608 15.61 -18.84 -18.08
N ARG A 609 16.91 -18.95 -17.77
CA ARG A 609 17.91 -19.53 -18.67
C ARG A 609 17.64 -21.00 -18.97
N MET A 610 17.31 -21.79 -17.94
CA MET A 610 16.94 -23.21 -18.12
C MET A 610 15.68 -23.37 -18.97
N ASN A 611 14.74 -22.44 -18.88
CA ASN A 611 13.53 -22.43 -19.72
C ASN A 611 13.78 -21.96 -21.17
N GLY A 612 15.02 -21.54 -21.50
CA GLY A 612 15.38 -21.05 -22.83
C GLY A 612 14.88 -19.62 -23.12
N SER A 613 14.74 -18.80 -22.07
CA SER A 613 14.39 -17.39 -22.18
C SER A 613 15.51 -16.60 -22.86
N LEU A 614 15.19 -15.43 -23.41
CA LEU A 614 16.18 -14.58 -24.06
C LEU A 614 17.24 -14.11 -23.05
N GLU A 615 18.54 -14.28 -23.34
CA GLU A 615 19.60 -14.02 -22.34
C GLU A 615 19.66 -12.55 -21.86
N ASN A 616 19.32 -11.60 -22.73
CA ASN A 616 19.38 -10.18 -22.41
C ASN A 616 18.33 -9.42 -23.24
N ILE A 617 17.31 -8.91 -22.56
CA ILE A 617 16.21 -8.16 -23.19
C ILE A 617 16.71 -6.85 -23.79
N VAL A 618 17.62 -6.15 -23.09
CA VAL A 618 18.11 -4.81 -23.46
C VAL A 618 18.79 -4.82 -24.83
N SER A 619 19.55 -5.87 -25.12
CA SER A 619 20.21 -6.04 -26.43
C SER A 619 19.43 -6.92 -27.41
N GLY A 620 18.57 -7.80 -26.92
CA GLY A 620 17.92 -8.83 -27.73
C GLY A 620 16.61 -8.37 -28.38
N LEU A 621 15.79 -7.56 -27.70
CA LEU A 621 14.51 -7.10 -28.25
C LEU A 621 14.63 -6.01 -29.33
N PRO A 622 15.50 -4.99 -29.21
CA PRO A 622 15.56 -3.93 -30.23
C PRO A 622 15.78 -4.43 -31.66
N PRO A 623 16.70 -5.38 -31.94
CA PRO A 623 16.85 -5.93 -33.29
C PRO A 623 15.61 -6.67 -33.81
N ILE A 624 14.86 -7.34 -32.93
CA ILE A 624 13.61 -8.04 -33.29
C ILE A 624 12.53 -7.02 -33.65
N LEU A 625 12.44 -5.92 -32.90
CA LEU A 625 11.53 -4.79 -33.17
C LEU A 625 11.86 -4.12 -34.50
N GLU A 626 13.13 -3.83 -34.77
CA GLU A 626 13.59 -3.27 -36.05
C GLU A 626 13.25 -4.19 -37.23
N THR A 627 13.49 -5.50 -37.07
CA THR A 627 13.20 -6.51 -38.10
C THR A 627 11.70 -6.63 -38.39
N ALA A 628 10.85 -6.48 -37.36
CA ALA A 628 9.40 -6.43 -37.52
C ALA A 628 8.90 -5.16 -38.20
N GLY A 629 9.74 -4.12 -38.29
CA GLY A 629 9.46 -2.86 -38.98
C GLY A 629 9.15 -1.67 -38.06
N PHE A 630 9.33 -1.81 -36.74
CA PHE A 630 9.22 -0.68 -35.83
C PHE A 630 10.42 0.30 -36.00
N HIS A 631 10.17 1.57 -35.72
CA HIS A 631 11.18 2.63 -35.67
C HIS A 631 11.01 3.46 -34.39
N ASP A 632 11.83 4.48 -34.21
CA ASP A 632 11.85 5.34 -33.02
C ASP A 632 11.95 4.53 -31.71
N ILE A 633 12.72 3.44 -31.73
CA ILE A 633 12.86 2.52 -30.59
C ILE A 633 13.65 3.21 -29.49
N THR A 634 13.04 3.35 -28.32
CA THR A 634 13.69 3.82 -27.10
C THR A 634 13.82 2.67 -26.12
N VAL A 635 14.94 2.63 -25.41
CA VAL A 635 15.22 1.61 -24.39
C VAL A 635 15.70 2.37 -23.15
N GLU A 636 14.89 2.33 -22.10
CA GLU A 636 15.25 2.86 -20.80
C GLU A 636 15.39 1.72 -19.80
N VAL A 637 16.48 1.71 -19.05
CA VAL A 637 16.70 0.74 -17.99
C VAL A 637 16.51 1.45 -16.66
N LYS A 638 15.61 0.95 -15.82
CA LYS A 638 15.49 1.38 -14.42
C LYS A 638 16.26 0.41 -13.52
N PRO A 639 17.00 0.94 -12.53
CA PRO A 639 17.75 0.10 -11.59
C PRO A 639 16.79 -0.80 -10.81
N PRO A 640 17.28 -1.92 -10.24
CA PRO A 640 16.45 -2.72 -9.36
C PRO A 640 16.02 -1.88 -8.15
N PRO A 641 14.73 -1.95 -7.74
CA PRO A 641 14.22 -1.29 -6.54
C PRO A 641 15.09 -1.49 -5.31
N ARG A 642 15.18 -0.45 -4.48
CA ARG A 642 15.88 -0.42 -3.20
C ARG A 642 14.99 0.30 -2.17
N LEU A 643 15.27 0.08 -0.89
CA LEU A 643 14.48 0.68 0.19
C LEU A 643 14.48 2.22 0.13
N ASP A 644 15.58 2.83 -0.32
CA ASP A 644 15.71 4.28 -0.47
C ASP A 644 14.87 4.87 -1.62
N MET A 645 14.63 4.08 -2.67
CA MET A 645 13.81 4.45 -3.83
C MET A 645 12.32 4.27 -3.56
N ALA A 646 11.96 3.36 -2.66
CA ALA A 646 10.58 3.01 -2.39
C ALA A 646 9.92 4.00 -1.40
N ARG A 647 8.66 4.35 -1.68
CA ARG A 647 7.79 5.01 -0.70
C ARG A 647 7.39 3.99 0.36
N ASP A 648 6.98 4.43 1.54
CA ASP A 648 6.83 3.50 2.68
C ASP A 648 5.82 2.37 2.39
N GLU A 649 4.72 2.65 1.69
CA GLU A 649 3.77 1.63 1.19
C GLU A 649 4.41 0.70 0.16
N ALA A 650 5.17 1.25 -0.80
CA ALA A 650 5.87 0.46 -1.82
C ALA A 650 7.02 -0.40 -1.25
N VAL A 651 7.58 -0.02 -0.09
CA VAL A 651 8.55 -0.86 0.64
C VAL A 651 7.86 -2.12 1.14
N VAL A 652 6.70 -1.98 1.76
CA VAL A 652 5.89 -3.11 2.25
C VAL A 652 5.47 -3.99 1.07
N GLU A 653 4.89 -3.40 0.01
CA GLU A 653 4.53 -4.13 -1.21
C GLU A 653 5.72 -4.88 -1.83
N GLY A 654 6.91 -4.27 -1.79
CA GLY A 654 8.14 -4.85 -2.34
C GLY A 654 8.67 -6.01 -1.53
N LEU A 655 8.64 -5.90 -0.20
CA LEU A 655 9.02 -7.00 0.70
C LEU A 655 8.04 -8.16 0.55
N ASP A 656 6.73 -7.90 0.54
CA ASP A 656 5.71 -8.92 0.29
C ASP A 656 5.91 -9.61 -1.05
N TYR A 657 6.19 -8.85 -2.11
CA TYR A 657 6.45 -9.39 -3.44
C TYR A 657 7.68 -10.32 -3.45
N LEU A 658 8.77 -9.91 -2.81
CA LEU A 658 9.97 -10.73 -2.69
C LEU A 658 9.68 -12.04 -1.95
N GLU A 659 8.92 -11.95 -0.86
CA GLU A 659 8.54 -13.11 -0.07
C GLU A 659 7.69 -14.10 -0.88
N ILE A 660 6.68 -13.62 -1.61
CA ILE A 660 5.87 -14.44 -2.52
C ILE A 660 6.76 -15.12 -3.58
N LEU A 661 7.69 -14.35 -4.17
CA LEU A 661 8.60 -14.88 -5.18
C LEU A 661 9.52 -15.96 -4.61
N PHE A 662 10.04 -15.77 -3.39
CA PHE A 662 10.88 -16.78 -2.75
C PHE A 662 10.10 -18.03 -2.39
N ASP A 663 8.92 -17.89 -1.82
CA ASP A 663 8.09 -19.04 -1.46
C ASP A 663 7.75 -19.87 -2.72
N ALA A 664 7.46 -19.20 -3.84
CA ALA A 664 7.17 -19.87 -5.12
C ALA A 664 8.37 -20.60 -5.74
N MET A 665 9.59 -20.25 -5.34
CA MET A 665 10.83 -20.79 -5.91
C MET A 665 11.55 -21.80 -5.00
N GLU A 666 11.08 -22.03 -3.78
CA GLU A 666 11.69 -22.95 -2.79
C GLU A 666 11.98 -24.33 -3.39
N ASP A 667 10.93 -25.01 -3.88
CA ASP A 667 11.04 -26.37 -4.43
C ASP A 667 12.00 -26.42 -5.63
N PHE A 668 11.97 -25.38 -6.46
CA PHE A 668 12.83 -25.29 -7.63
C PHE A 668 14.30 -25.12 -7.23
N VAL A 669 14.58 -24.26 -6.25
CA VAL A 669 15.94 -24.01 -5.76
C VAL A 669 16.52 -25.24 -5.07
N ILE A 670 15.74 -25.91 -4.22
CA ILE A 670 16.18 -27.11 -3.51
C ILE A 670 16.42 -28.28 -4.48
N SER A 671 15.64 -28.38 -5.57
CA SER A 671 15.78 -29.46 -6.55
C SER A 671 16.92 -29.29 -7.55
N HIS A 672 17.59 -28.13 -7.60
CA HIS A 672 18.67 -27.84 -8.55
C HIS A 672 19.98 -27.51 -7.81
N GLU A 673 20.91 -28.47 -7.81
CA GLU A 673 22.17 -28.41 -7.07
C GLU A 673 23.03 -27.16 -7.40
N GLU A 674 22.86 -26.58 -8.59
CA GLU A 674 23.55 -25.37 -9.04
C GLU A 674 23.30 -24.12 -8.19
N PHE A 675 22.19 -24.06 -7.43
CA PHE A 675 21.92 -22.96 -6.50
C PHE A 675 22.59 -23.15 -5.13
N GLY A 676 23.13 -24.34 -4.85
CA GLY A 676 23.90 -24.63 -3.64
C GLY A 676 23.08 -24.55 -2.35
N VAL A 677 21.78 -24.84 -2.43
CA VAL A 677 20.84 -24.96 -1.29
C VAL A 677 20.27 -26.37 -1.31
N LYS A 678 20.39 -27.12 -0.21
CA LYS A 678 20.11 -28.57 -0.21
C LYS A 678 18.81 -28.97 0.46
N ASN A 679 18.26 -28.10 1.30
CA ASN A 679 17.08 -28.37 2.10
C ASN A 679 16.38 -27.05 2.44
N LYS A 680 15.20 -27.20 3.05
CA LYS A 680 14.35 -26.08 3.45
C LYS A 680 15.05 -25.19 4.48
N GLU A 681 15.75 -25.77 5.46
CA GLU A 681 16.43 -24.98 6.50
C GLU A 681 17.51 -24.05 5.91
N GLU A 682 18.28 -24.53 4.94
CA GLU A 682 19.27 -23.72 4.22
C GLU A 682 18.62 -22.65 3.34
N TYR A 683 17.44 -22.92 2.79
CA TYR A 683 16.67 -21.96 1.99
C TYR A 683 16.08 -20.84 2.85
N ASP A 684 15.44 -21.20 3.97
CA ASP A 684 14.86 -20.25 4.92
C ASP A 684 15.95 -19.36 5.53
N ALA A 685 17.12 -19.94 5.86
CA ALA A 685 18.27 -19.17 6.32
C ALA A 685 18.87 -18.26 5.23
N LEU A 686 18.73 -18.58 3.95
CA LEU A 686 19.13 -17.70 2.85
C LEU A 686 18.14 -16.54 2.69
N ARG A 687 16.83 -16.81 2.76
CA ARG A 687 15.75 -15.81 2.74
C ARG A 687 15.88 -14.81 3.87
N GLN A 688 16.04 -15.31 5.10
CA GLN A 688 16.17 -14.46 6.29
C GLN A 688 17.39 -13.54 6.22
N ARG A 689 18.55 -14.08 5.82
CA ARG A 689 19.76 -13.26 5.62
C ARG A 689 19.58 -12.20 4.54
N HIS A 690 18.80 -12.47 3.50
CA HIS A 690 18.53 -11.47 2.48
C HIS A 690 17.61 -10.35 2.97
N ILE A 691 16.58 -10.67 3.76
CA ILE A 691 15.72 -9.67 4.40
C ILE A 691 16.57 -8.78 5.33
N GLU A 692 17.47 -9.38 6.12
CA GLU A 692 18.43 -8.66 6.96
C GLU A 692 19.36 -7.78 6.12
N GLU A 693 19.97 -8.31 5.06
CA GLU A 693 20.81 -7.55 4.13
C GLU A 693 20.05 -6.39 3.47
N VAL A 694 18.80 -6.58 3.09
CA VAL A 694 17.93 -5.51 2.57
C VAL A 694 17.79 -4.39 3.59
N ARG A 695 17.52 -4.73 4.86
CA ARG A 695 17.36 -3.77 5.96
C ARG A 695 18.67 -3.06 6.33
N GLU A 696 19.81 -3.75 6.25
CA GLU A 696 21.10 -3.25 6.75
C GLU A 696 22.01 -2.62 5.69
N SER A 697 21.96 -3.11 4.44
CA SER A 697 22.99 -2.86 3.41
C SER A 697 22.47 -2.25 2.12
N ASP A 698 21.22 -1.77 2.10
CA ASP A 698 20.57 -1.22 0.90
C ASP A 698 20.58 -2.23 -0.25
N SER A 699 20.39 -3.52 0.05
CA SER A 699 20.33 -4.55 -0.99
C SER A 699 19.05 -4.40 -1.83
N PRO A 700 19.07 -4.77 -3.13
CA PRO A 700 17.90 -4.59 -3.98
C PRO A 700 16.73 -5.47 -3.56
N ILE A 701 15.52 -4.90 -3.59
CA ILE A 701 14.24 -5.53 -3.26
C ILE A 701 13.42 -5.90 -4.52
N GLY A 702 14.10 -6.03 -5.66
CA GLY A 702 13.47 -6.36 -6.93
C GLY A 702 14.49 -6.59 -8.04
N VAL A 703 14.01 -6.70 -9.27
CA VAL A 703 14.82 -6.89 -10.47
C VAL A 703 14.94 -5.61 -11.29
N GLU A 704 16.04 -5.51 -12.03
CA GLU A 704 16.26 -4.41 -12.97
C GLU A 704 15.31 -4.54 -14.16
N LEU A 705 14.56 -3.48 -14.46
CA LEU A 705 13.57 -3.49 -15.53
C LEU A 705 14.01 -2.68 -16.75
N CYS A 706 13.63 -3.18 -17.91
CA CYS A 706 13.80 -2.56 -19.21
C CYS A 706 12.43 -2.08 -19.70
N TYR A 707 12.35 -0.80 -20.05
CA TYR A 707 11.18 -0.13 -20.60
C TYR A 707 11.50 0.21 -22.05
N ILE A 708 10.76 -0.41 -22.98
CA ILE A 708 10.99 -0.22 -24.42
C ILE A 708 9.75 0.40 -25.02
N CYS A 709 9.90 1.54 -25.70
CA CYS A 709 8.84 2.09 -26.55
C CYS A 709 9.27 2.00 -28.01
N ALA A 710 8.33 1.73 -28.90
CA ALA A 710 8.60 1.69 -30.34
C ALA A 710 7.38 2.13 -31.14
N ARG A 711 7.61 2.71 -32.33
CA ARG A 711 6.57 3.26 -33.18
C ARG A 711 6.46 2.52 -34.50
N LYS A 712 5.24 2.28 -34.95
CA LYS A 712 4.97 1.76 -36.29
C LYS A 712 4.99 2.89 -37.32
N PRO A 713 5.64 2.74 -38.48
CA PRO A 713 5.67 3.79 -39.51
C PRO A 713 4.27 4.21 -39.95
N VAL A 714 4.10 5.51 -40.23
CA VAL A 714 2.90 6.00 -40.91
C VAL A 714 2.94 5.47 -42.34
N ALA A 715 1.84 4.90 -42.82
CA ALA A 715 1.74 4.46 -44.21
C ALA A 715 1.92 5.68 -45.13
N ALA A 716 2.80 5.55 -46.12
CA ALA A 716 3.10 6.60 -47.10
C ALA A 716 1.91 6.93 -48.01
#